data_AF-A0A345YTM7-F1
#
_entry.id   AF-A0A345YTM7-F1
#
_cell.length_a   1.000
_cell.length_b   1.000
_cell.length_c   1.000
_cell.angle_alpha   90.00
_cell.angle_beta   90.00
_cell.angle_gamma   90.00
#
_symmetry.space_group_name_H-M   'P 1'
#
loop_
_entity.id
_entity.type
_entity.pdbx_description
1 polymer ?
#
loop_
_entity_poly.entity_id
_entity_poly.type
_entity_poly.pdbx_seq_one_letter_code
_entity_poly.pdbx_strand_id
1 'polypeptide(L)'
;MPPHTAEDVRDALAAPAPGARPMMRWWWFGPDMDRDEIARELRAMAAAGLGGAEIALVHPLRPGAPDYLSDEVLAHVRHAAERARELGLRLDVTLGSGWSYGGAHIGAEYAARRLRWERRDLGPQPLSWELAPSWPGDELVSVHVGEGLPPSGWTRLAVTDGRLEIPAGRGPRTVLIAWSEVTGQQVKRAAAGAEGPVVDHLSAAAVRHHLDVVGGALLGAVPAALLGSVFSDSLEVYDCGWTAALPARFLARRGYDLREVLHLLEVDAPGAAQVREDYGRTLSELVEEGFVATCRTWTEEHGVRFRLQGYGQPPITLAAQRGAHLIEGEGAGWTALTQSRWASSAAHHDRREVVSSEVWTWVHSPSFRAAPLDLLGEAHEHLLLGITHFVGHGWPYSPPEAPGLGWTFYAAGALDDRNAWWPAMGELTAHLTRLCAALRLGAPGADIALYLPYADVRAARGAGHDLWAACRARIGEQLPAALRRAGYDLDLIDDEILPGLDPAAHPVVVLPRVHRLPAATAAWLDRVREAGGTVLSVDSPAYPAGLPVEMPADGYADEHLVDHATLSMAGAATSGAAGDVAGAEAGAGHGGRGADGGGNSPLAEALRGILPPPLVLVGDGGVVGTVRRRLADGDLYLLVNTGPTHRTLHVSVREPRAALTLLDPGGVSPGESLTLDPAGGALELHPYQALLLLATGPAGPAAVVGPPVATPEPAPIASDVPGTSDASAPADASAPADAAAHPHDGPLRLEGPWSLTRPGAPSHPVTLPHLRHGEEAAETAPLLLETVLELDERTAQGPLVLDLGDGTVLPHTGGGSGYRALLAPPVREIAVVSVDGTEVGVLWRPPYRLDLTGLLPAGRSRLTLRIHGTTAAAAAAAENAEAAAQMVAAAHRTYGERFQMQELETMLDGVATGLGAVPVLHRRR
;
A
#
# COMPACT_ATOMS: atom_id res chain seq x y z
N MET A 1 3.60 13.73 25.02
CA MET A 1 2.47 12.86 25.40
C MET A 1 2.87 11.98 26.56
N PRO A 2 1.96 11.63 27.48
CA PRO A 2 2.25 10.64 28.51
C PRO A 2 2.64 9.31 27.83
N PRO A 3 3.57 8.54 28.41
CA PRO A 3 3.99 7.28 27.82
C PRO A 3 2.88 6.24 28.00
N HIS A 4 2.53 5.55 26.91
CA HIS A 4 1.50 4.50 26.87
C HIS A 4 2.01 3.21 27.52
N THR A 5 1.11 2.44 28.12
CA THR A 5 1.37 1.18 28.84
C THR A 5 0.77 -0.03 28.15
N ALA A 6 1.11 -1.22 28.62
CA ALA A 6 0.50 -2.46 28.14
C ALA A 6 -1.02 -2.55 28.42
N GLU A 7 -1.49 -1.90 29.50
CA GLU A 7 -2.92 -1.81 29.80
C GLU A 7 -3.65 -0.94 28.78
N ASP A 8 -3.07 0.21 28.38
CA ASP A 8 -3.65 1.06 27.33
C ASP A 8 -3.85 0.27 26.02
N VAL A 9 -2.96 -0.67 25.72
CA VAL A 9 -3.10 -1.55 24.55
C VAL A 9 -4.28 -2.51 24.70
N ARG A 10 -4.46 -3.13 25.87
CA ARG A 10 -5.61 -4.01 26.13
C ARG A 10 -6.92 -3.23 26.04
N ASP A 11 -6.96 -2.03 26.61
CA ASP A 11 -8.10 -1.13 26.54
C ASP A 11 -8.42 -0.72 25.10
N ALA A 12 -7.39 -0.40 24.30
CA ALA A 12 -7.57 -0.07 22.89
C ALA A 12 -8.07 -1.25 22.04
N LEU A 13 -7.77 -2.49 22.41
CA LEU A 13 -8.33 -3.67 21.72
C LEU A 13 -9.79 -3.94 22.12
N ALA A 14 -10.12 -3.74 23.39
CA ALA A 14 -11.47 -3.90 23.91
C ALA A 14 -12.42 -2.80 23.40
N ALA A 15 -11.94 -1.57 23.34
CA ALA A 15 -12.70 -0.38 22.95
C ALA A 15 -11.87 0.54 22.03
N PRO A 16 -11.63 0.15 20.77
CA PRO A 16 -10.77 0.92 19.88
C PRO A 16 -11.34 2.29 19.56
N ALA A 17 -10.47 3.29 19.50
CA ALA A 17 -10.85 4.66 19.18
C ALA A 17 -11.50 4.74 17.78
N PRO A 18 -12.64 5.44 17.61
CA PRO A 18 -13.31 5.56 16.32
C PRO A 18 -12.42 6.10 15.19
N GLY A 19 -11.46 6.98 15.51
CA GLY A 19 -10.50 7.51 14.53
C GLY A 19 -9.48 6.49 14.03
N ALA A 20 -9.48 5.25 14.53
CA ALA A 20 -8.69 4.14 14.01
C ALA A 20 -9.40 3.32 12.93
N ARG A 21 -10.69 3.61 12.68
CA ARG A 21 -11.46 2.93 11.65
C ARG A 21 -10.94 3.26 10.25
N PRO A 22 -10.78 2.27 9.36
CA PRO A 22 -10.55 2.49 7.93
C PRO A 22 -11.56 3.48 7.33
N MET A 23 -11.10 4.30 6.39
CA MET A 23 -11.93 5.15 5.54
C MET A 23 -11.90 4.63 4.10
N MET A 24 -12.78 5.15 3.24
CA MET A 24 -12.76 4.89 1.81
C MET A 24 -12.59 6.18 1.01
N ARG A 25 -11.75 6.17 -0.01
CA ARG A 25 -11.82 7.17 -1.08
C ARG A 25 -13.08 6.91 -1.88
N TRP A 26 -13.92 7.93 -1.98
CA TRP A 26 -15.24 7.90 -2.56
C TRP A 26 -15.20 8.63 -3.91
N TRP A 27 -15.16 7.86 -4.99
CA TRP A 27 -15.00 8.37 -6.35
C TRP A 27 -16.32 8.91 -6.87
N TRP A 28 -16.37 10.21 -7.10
CA TRP A 28 -17.52 10.90 -7.67
C TRP A 28 -17.25 11.20 -9.15
N PHE A 29 -18.05 10.60 -10.02
CA PHE A 29 -17.89 10.72 -11.47
C PHE A 29 -18.75 11.85 -12.02
N GLY A 30 -18.13 12.81 -12.71
CA GLY A 30 -18.87 13.82 -13.45
C GLY A 30 -19.85 14.61 -12.61
N PRO A 31 -19.41 15.09 -11.44
CA PRO A 31 -20.16 15.30 -10.19
C PRO A 31 -21.68 15.01 -10.22
N ASP A 32 -22.05 13.82 -10.67
CA ASP A 32 -23.41 13.49 -11.04
C ASP A 32 -24.12 12.72 -9.93
N MET A 33 -24.52 13.45 -8.90
CA MET A 33 -24.82 12.90 -7.59
C MET A 33 -26.30 13.06 -7.22
N ASP A 34 -26.84 12.05 -6.54
CA ASP A 34 -28.15 12.08 -5.92
C ASP A 34 -27.99 12.17 -4.39
N ARG A 35 -28.81 13.00 -3.76
CA ARG A 35 -28.71 13.27 -2.31
C ARG A 35 -29.17 12.09 -1.45
N ASP A 36 -30.16 11.34 -1.92
CA ASP A 36 -30.66 10.17 -1.20
C ASP A 36 -29.67 9.02 -1.30
N GLU A 37 -29.03 8.87 -2.46
CA GLU A 37 -27.95 7.89 -2.66
C GLU A 37 -26.70 8.24 -1.84
N ILE A 38 -26.26 9.50 -1.84
CA ILE A 38 -25.20 9.99 -0.93
C ILE A 38 -25.50 9.56 0.53
N ALA A 39 -26.74 9.78 0.98
CA ALA A 39 -27.13 9.43 2.34
C ALA A 39 -27.22 7.91 2.56
N ARG A 40 -27.56 7.12 1.52
CA ARG A 40 -27.61 5.66 1.55
C ARG A 40 -26.21 5.06 1.66
N GLU A 41 -25.27 5.47 0.82
CA GLU A 41 -23.89 5.00 0.83
C GLU A 41 -23.20 5.34 2.15
N LEU A 42 -23.37 6.56 2.67
CA LEU A 42 -22.84 6.92 3.99
C LEU A 42 -23.44 6.06 5.12
N ARG A 43 -24.72 5.69 5.06
CA ARG A 43 -25.33 4.75 6.02
C ARG A 43 -24.72 3.35 5.89
N ALA A 44 -24.48 2.89 4.66
CA ALA A 44 -23.84 1.59 4.41
C ALA A 44 -22.41 1.56 4.95
N MET A 45 -21.64 2.63 4.73
CA MET A 45 -20.30 2.79 5.28
C MET A 45 -20.31 2.75 6.81
N ALA A 46 -21.22 3.51 7.45
CA ALA A 46 -21.35 3.51 8.90
C ALA A 46 -21.74 2.14 9.46
N ALA A 47 -22.67 1.44 8.80
CA ALA A 47 -23.10 0.09 9.19
C ALA A 47 -21.99 -0.95 9.04
N ALA A 48 -21.11 -0.79 8.05
CA ALA A 48 -19.92 -1.63 7.85
C ALA A 48 -18.77 -1.31 8.83
N GLY A 49 -18.93 -0.32 9.72
CA GLY A 49 -17.92 0.07 10.69
C GLY A 49 -16.82 0.97 10.14
N LEU A 50 -16.96 1.49 8.92
CA LEU A 50 -16.01 2.45 8.35
C LEU A 50 -16.02 3.76 9.15
N GLY A 51 -14.86 4.43 9.20
CA GLY A 51 -14.65 5.68 9.92
C GLY A 51 -15.05 6.92 9.14
N GLY A 52 -15.23 6.79 7.83
CA GLY A 52 -15.49 7.93 6.97
C GLY A 52 -15.17 7.71 5.50
N ALA A 53 -15.24 8.81 4.75
CA ALA A 53 -14.92 8.85 3.33
C ALA A 53 -14.04 10.05 2.97
N GLU A 54 -13.30 9.93 1.86
CA GLU A 54 -12.65 11.05 1.18
C GLU A 54 -13.32 11.25 -0.18
N ILE A 55 -13.91 12.42 -0.42
CA ILE A 55 -14.47 12.72 -1.75
C ILE A 55 -13.33 13.06 -2.71
N ALA A 56 -13.26 12.29 -3.81
CA ALA A 56 -12.39 12.55 -4.94
C ALA A 56 -13.24 12.66 -6.21
N LEU A 57 -13.29 13.86 -6.78
CA LEU A 57 -14.07 14.13 -8.00
C LEU A 57 -13.23 13.84 -9.23
N VAL A 58 -13.76 13.04 -10.15
CA VAL A 58 -13.08 12.57 -11.35
C VAL A 58 -13.98 12.66 -12.59
N HIS A 59 -13.43 12.21 -13.71
CA HIS A 59 -14.06 12.23 -15.02
C HIS A 59 -15.54 11.78 -15.03
N PRO A 60 -16.37 12.41 -15.88
CA PRO A 60 -17.76 12.01 -16.06
C PRO A 60 -17.89 10.63 -16.72
N LEU A 61 -18.93 9.90 -16.34
CA LEU A 61 -19.33 8.63 -16.93
C LEU A 61 -20.60 8.73 -17.81
N ARG A 62 -21.38 9.81 -17.68
CA ARG A 62 -22.51 10.11 -18.58
C ARG A 62 -22.45 11.54 -19.12
N PRO A 63 -23.04 11.80 -20.31
CA PRO A 63 -23.15 13.16 -20.85
C PRO A 63 -23.99 14.07 -19.95
N GLY A 64 -23.69 15.37 -19.97
CA GLY A 64 -24.46 16.39 -19.25
C GLY A 64 -24.10 16.55 -17.77
N ALA A 65 -23.00 15.94 -17.32
CA ALA A 65 -22.42 16.17 -15.99
C ALA A 65 -22.25 17.67 -15.68
N PRO A 66 -22.61 18.13 -14.47
CA PRO A 66 -22.37 19.51 -14.05
C PRO A 66 -20.88 19.83 -13.96
N ASP A 67 -20.53 21.10 -14.13
CA ASP A 67 -19.15 21.55 -13.99
C ASP A 67 -18.68 21.47 -12.53
N TYR A 68 -17.41 21.11 -12.36
CA TYR A 68 -16.71 21.15 -11.09
C TYR A 68 -16.81 22.54 -10.45
N LEU A 69 -17.07 22.58 -9.14
CA LEU A 69 -17.30 23.78 -8.34
C LEU A 69 -18.56 24.60 -8.69
N SER A 70 -19.48 24.08 -9.51
CA SER A 70 -20.80 24.70 -9.65
C SER A 70 -21.60 24.63 -8.33
N ASP A 71 -22.57 25.54 -8.15
CA ASP A 71 -23.39 25.63 -6.94
C ASP A 71 -24.09 24.31 -6.59
N GLU A 72 -24.50 23.55 -7.61
CA GLU A 72 -25.10 22.23 -7.46
C GLU A 72 -24.12 21.25 -6.80
N VAL A 73 -22.92 21.11 -7.38
CA VAL A 73 -21.88 20.20 -6.91
C VAL A 73 -21.42 20.55 -5.50
N LEU A 74 -21.19 21.84 -5.24
CA LEU A 74 -20.83 22.34 -3.92
C LEU A 74 -21.93 22.05 -2.88
N ALA A 75 -23.22 22.13 -3.27
CA ALA A 75 -24.32 21.75 -2.39
C ALA A 75 -24.36 20.24 -2.10
N HIS A 76 -23.96 19.38 -3.04
CA HIS A 76 -23.82 17.94 -2.80
C HIS A 76 -22.67 17.62 -1.84
N VAL A 77 -21.51 18.25 -2.01
CA VAL A 77 -20.38 18.09 -1.08
C VAL A 77 -20.77 18.55 0.33
N ARG A 78 -21.48 19.68 0.46
CA ARG A 78 -22.02 20.14 1.73
C ARG A 78 -22.98 19.13 2.35
N HIS A 79 -23.94 18.62 1.57
CA HIS A 79 -24.92 17.62 2.02
C HIS A 79 -24.22 16.36 2.52
N ALA A 80 -23.20 15.87 1.80
CA ALA A 80 -22.38 14.74 2.24
C ALA A 80 -21.67 15.04 3.56
N ALA A 81 -21.09 16.23 3.74
CA ALA A 81 -20.38 16.62 4.95
C ALA A 81 -21.30 16.74 6.18
N GLU A 82 -22.50 17.31 6.01
CA GLU A 82 -23.53 17.37 7.03
C GLU A 82 -24.00 15.95 7.42
N ARG A 83 -24.27 15.10 6.42
CA ARG A 83 -24.76 13.74 6.66
C ARG A 83 -23.69 12.83 7.27
N ALA A 84 -22.44 12.94 6.85
CA ALA A 84 -21.32 12.22 7.45
C ALA A 84 -21.21 12.55 8.94
N ARG A 85 -21.28 13.83 9.31
CA ARG A 85 -21.25 14.25 10.72
C ARG A 85 -22.42 13.71 11.54
N GLU A 86 -23.63 13.69 10.99
CA GLU A 86 -24.80 13.08 11.64
C GLU A 86 -24.61 11.58 11.93
N LEU A 87 -23.88 10.88 11.07
CA LEU A 87 -23.57 9.46 11.18
C LEU A 87 -22.31 9.18 12.02
N GLY A 88 -21.62 10.21 12.50
CA GLY A 88 -20.34 10.08 13.22
C GLY A 88 -19.17 9.68 12.31
N LEU A 89 -19.29 9.91 11.01
CA LEU A 89 -18.26 9.68 10.00
C LEU A 89 -17.40 10.93 9.81
N ARG A 90 -16.11 10.72 9.54
CA ARG A 90 -15.21 11.74 9.01
C ARG A 90 -15.42 11.91 7.51
N LEU A 91 -15.38 13.14 7.02
CA LEU A 91 -15.35 13.41 5.58
C LEU A 91 -14.11 14.24 5.23
N ASP A 92 -13.33 13.78 4.26
CA ASP A 92 -12.21 14.51 3.68
C ASP A 92 -12.52 14.88 2.22
N VAL A 93 -11.77 15.83 1.65
CA VAL A 93 -11.95 16.24 0.25
C VAL A 93 -10.63 16.59 -0.41
N THR A 94 -10.48 16.26 -1.69
CA THR A 94 -9.35 16.74 -2.52
C THR A 94 -9.53 18.23 -2.87
N LEU A 95 -8.46 19.04 -2.80
CA LEU A 95 -8.49 20.43 -3.31
C LEU A 95 -8.28 20.50 -4.82
N GLY A 96 -8.88 19.58 -5.55
CA GLY A 96 -8.77 19.47 -6.99
C GLY A 96 -9.65 18.33 -7.47
N SER A 97 -9.84 18.29 -8.79
CA SER A 97 -10.42 17.12 -9.44
C SER A 97 -9.31 16.34 -10.13
N GLY A 98 -9.32 15.02 -9.99
CA GLY A 98 -8.19 14.19 -10.43
C GLY A 98 -6.87 14.67 -9.83
N TRP A 99 -5.77 14.49 -10.57
CA TRP A 99 -4.43 14.88 -10.10
C TRP A 99 -3.45 15.15 -11.25
N SER A 100 -2.35 15.87 -11.02
CA SER A 100 -2.10 16.72 -9.85
C SER A 100 -2.95 18.00 -9.89
N TYR A 101 -2.87 18.83 -8.86
CA TYR A 101 -3.62 20.09 -8.78
C TYR A 101 -3.51 20.94 -10.05
N GLY A 102 -4.63 21.42 -10.55
CA GLY A 102 -4.68 22.24 -11.76
C GLY A 102 -6.12 22.55 -12.17
N GLY A 103 -6.28 23.01 -13.41
CA GLY A 103 -7.59 23.28 -14.02
C GLY A 103 -7.60 24.52 -14.88
N ALA A 104 -8.78 24.88 -15.41
CA ALA A 104 -8.94 25.97 -16.37
C ALA A 104 -8.51 27.36 -15.85
N HIS A 105 -8.47 27.53 -14.52
CA HIS A 105 -8.00 28.75 -13.85
C HIS A 105 -6.47 28.90 -13.83
N ILE A 106 -5.72 27.89 -14.28
CA ILE A 106 -4.25 27.93 -14.36
C ILE A 106 -3.82 28.48 -15.72
N GLY A 107 -3.47 29.77 -15.74
CA GLY A 107 -2.81 30.42 -16.87
C GLY A 107 -1.35 29.96 -17.06
N ALA A 108 -0.75 30.31 -18.20
CA ALA A 108 0.64 29.94 -18.52
C ALA A 108 1.67 30.49 -17.49
N GLU A 109 1.33 31.57 -16.79
CA GLU A 109 2.11 32.15 -15.69
C GLU A 109 2.12 31.31 -14.41
N TYR A 110 1.13 30.42 -14.23
CA TYR A 110 0.99 29.54 -13.07
C TYR A 110 1.16 28.06 -13.40
N ALA A 111 1.27 27.70 -14.68
CA ALA A 111 1.44 26.33 -15.14
C ALA A 111 2.86 25.83 -14.85
N ALA A 112 2.99 24.53 -14.54
CA ALA A 112 4.27 23.87 -14.33
C ALA A 112 5.22 24.07 -15.53
N ARG A 113 6.50 24.30 -15.24
CA ARG A 113 7.53 24.55 -16.27
C ARG A 113 8.67 23.55 -16.22
N ARG A 114 9.29 23.35 -17.39
CA ARG A 114 10.49 22.50 -17.58
C ARG A 114 11.62 23.26 -18.26
N LEU A 115 12.81 22.68 -18.21
CA LEU A 115 13.92 23.06 -19.07
C LEU A 115 13.91 22.22 -20.34
N ARG A 116 13.85 22.87 -21.50
CA ARG A 116 14.07 22.21 -22.80
C ARG A 116 15.44 22.58 -23.33
N TRP A 117 16.19 21.58 -23.77
CA TRP A 117 17.51 21.75 -24.36
C TRP A 117 17.50 21.58 -25.88
N GLU A 118 18.20 22.47 -26.57
CA GLU A 118 18.61 22.27 -27.96
C GLU A 118 20.11 22.06 -28.04
N ARG A 119 20.51 21.01 -28.74
CA ARG A 119 21.91 20.73 -29.04
C ARG A 119 22.16 20.88 -30.54
N ARG A 120 23.18 21.65 -30.91
CA ARG A 120 23.61 21.83 -32.30
C ARG A 120 25.12 21.62 -32.41
N ASP A 121 25.54 20.78 -33.35
CA ASP A 121 26.95 20.61 -33.69
C ASP A 121 27.30 21.48 -34.91
N LEU A 122 28.39 22.24 -34.81
CA LEU A 122 28.80 23.29 -35.74
C LEU A 122 30.25 23.09 -36.20
N GLY A 123 30.56 23.57 -37.41
CA GLY A 123 31.95 23.69 -37.89
C GLY A 123 32.75 24.77 -37.15
N PRO A 124 34.01 25.08 -37.52
CA PRO A 124 34.85 26.07 -36.82
C PRO A 124 34.52 27.54 -37.13
N GLN A 125 33.77 27.81 -38.20
CA GLN A 125 33.52 29.17 -38.71
C GLN A 125 32.52 29.96 -37.85
N PRO A 126 32.65 31.29 -37.72
CA PRO A 126 31.70 32.07 -36.93
C PRO A 126 30.28 31.94 -37.53
N LEU A 127 29.27 31.96 -36.66
CA LEU A 127 27.87 31.87 -37.05
C LEU A 127 27.08 32.93 -36.31
N SER A 128 26.11 33.53 -36.99
CA SER A 128 25.11 34.38 -36.37
C SER A 128 23.73 33.76 -36.59
N TRP A 129 22.93 33.70 -35.53
CA TRP A 129 21.66 33.02 -35.52
C TRP A 129 20.61 33.85 -34.76
N GLU A 130 19.50 34.14 -35.41
CA GLU A 130 18.31 34.68 -34.74
C GLU A 130 17.59 33.56 -33.96
N LEU A 131 17.55 33.70 -32.65
CA LEU A 131 16.84 32.80 -31.75
C LEU A 131 15.39 33.27 -31.64
N ALA A 132 14.48 32.39 -32.03
CA ALA A 132 13.06 32.56 -31.78
C ALA A 132 12.59 31.46 -30.82
N PRO A 133 11.68 31.78 -29.88
CA PRO A 133 11.03 30.76 -29.09
C PRO A 133 10.30 29.78 -30.02
N SER A 134 10.29 28.49 -29.65
CA SER A 134 9.57 27.48 -30.44
C SER A 134 8.06 27.60 -30.23
N TRP A 135 7.63 28.05 -29.04
CA TRP A 135 6.24 28.31 -28.70
C TRP A 135 6.05 29.66 -27.98
N PRO A 136 4.87 30.31 -28.12
CA PRO A 136 4.55 31.50 -27.34
C PRO A 136 4.66 31.24 -25.83
N GLY A 137 5.47 32.02 -25.13
CA GLY A 137 5.71 31.88 -23.69
C GLY A 137 6.98 31.11 -23.30
N ASP A 138 7.71 30.55 -24.28
CA ASP A 138 9.05 30.03 -24.03
C ASP A 138 10.02 31.17 -23.72
N GLU A 139 10.84 30.99 -22.70
CA GLU A 139 11.83 31.97 -22.26
C GLU A 139 13.25 31.42 -22.42
N LEU A 140 14.13 32.17 -23.09
CA LEU A 140 15.53 31.79 -23.22
C LEU A 140 16.22 31.88 -21.84
N VAL A 141 16.83 30.78 -21.39
CA VAL A 141 17.51 30.70 -20.10
C VAL A 141 19.01 30.96 -20.26
N SER A 142 19.68 30.18 -21.10
CA SER A 142 21.11 30.33 -21.35
C SER A 142 21.57 29.66 -22.64
N VAL A 143 22.68 30.13 -23.19
CA VAL A 143 23.37 29.50 -24.32
C VAL A 143 24.82 29.22 -23.93
N HIS A 144 25.31 28.01 -24.22
CA HIS A 144 26.69 27.61 -23.98
C HIS A 144 27.31 26.99 -25.22
N VAL A 145 28.58 27.27 -25.47
CA VAL A 145 29.35 26.67 -26.56
C VAL A 145 30.57 25.93 -26.01
N GLY A 146 30.79 24.70 -26.48
CA GLY A 146 31.98 23.89 -26.21
C GLY A 146 32.69 23.51 -27.51
N GLU A 147 33.96 23.15 -27.43
CA GLU A 147 34.79 22.78 -28.58
C GLU A 147 35.37 21.37 -28.44
N GLY A 148 35.55 20.67 -29.57
CA GLY A 148 36.17 19.35 -29.66
C GLY A 148 35.21 18.16 -29.63
N LEU A 149 35.77 16.95 -29.65
CA LEU A 149 35.06 15.67 -29.51
C LEU A 149 35.79 14.81 -28.45
N PRO A 150 35.23 14.63 -27.24
CA PRO A 150 33.99 15.24 -26.74
C PRO A 150 34.12 16.76 -26.56
N PRO A 151 33.00 17.53 -26.58
CA PRO A 151 33.05 18.98 -26.39
C PRO A 151 33.53 19.38 -24.99
N SER A 152 34.43 20.35 -24.93
CA SER A 152 35.08 20.85 -23.71
C SER A 152 35.24 22.38 -23.76
N GLY A 153 35.79 23.00 -22.70
CA GLY A 153 36.04 24.46 -22.68
C GLY A 153 34.76 25.30 -22.79
N TRP A 154 33.67 24.82 -22.19
CA TRP A 154 32.35 25.42 -22.28
C TRP A 154 32.33 26.89 -21.83
N THR A 155 31.74 27.76 -22.67
CA THR A 155 31.60 29.20 -22.41
C THR A 155 30.16 29.64 -22.62
N ARG A 156 29.62 30.45 -21.71
CA ARG A 156 28.29 31.06 -21.88
C ARG A 156 28.35 32.16 -22.94
N LEU A 157 27.38 32.17 -23.86
CA LEU A 157 27.24 33.21 -24.88
C LEU A 157 26.12 34.18 -24.50
N ALA A 158 26.36 35.47 -24.76
CA ALA A 158 25.33 36.50 -24.64
C ALA A 158 24.43 36.49 -25.88
N VAL A 159 23.16 36.79 -25.68
CA VAL A 159 22.16 36.98 -26.74
C VAL A 159 21.68 38.42 -26.66
N THR A 160 21.78 39.15 -27.75
CA THR A 160 21.41 40.58 -27.83
C THR A 160 20.31 40.74 -28.87
N ASP A 161 19.19 41.36 -28.50
CA ASP A 161 18.04 41.57 -29.39
C ASP A 161 17.57 40.29 -30.11
N GLY A 162 17.52 39.17 -29.38
CA GLY A 162 17.13 37.86 -29.93
C GLY A 162 18.19 37.20 -30.84
N ARG A 163 19.36 37.82 -31.00
CA ARG A 163 20.41 37.33 -31.89
C ARG A 163 21.59 36.76 -31.10
N LEU A 164 21.96 35.54 -31.44
CA LEU A 164 23.09 34.79 -30.91
C LEU A 164 24.28 34.91 -31.87
N GLU A 165 25.38 35.47 -31.37
CA GLU A 165 26.66 35.55 -32.10
C GLU A 165 27.61 34.46 -31.57
N ILE A 166 27.99 33.54 -32.45
CA ILE A 166 28.87 32.41 -32.12
C ILE A 166 30.24 32.65 -32.78
N PRO A 167 31.30 32.95 -32.01
CA PRO A 167 32.61 33.29 -32.55
C PRO A 167 33.31 32.07 -33.16
N ALA A 168 34.21 32.28 -34.11
CA ALA A 168 35.04 31.22 -34.70
C ALA A 168 35.84 30.46 -33.62
N GLY A 169 36.04 29.16 -33.80
CA GLY A 169 36.68 28.29 -32.80
C GLY A 169 37.43 27.10 -33.39
N ARG A 170 38.03 26.26 -32.54
CA ARG A 170 38.98 25.20 -33.00
C ARG A 170 38.32 24.04 -33.74
N GLY A 171 37.00 23.85 -33.53
CA GLY A 171 36.16 22.93 -34.31
C GLY A 171 36.41 21.42 -34.04
N PRO A 172 35.37 20.57 -34.14
CA PRO A 172 33.94 20.91 -34.17
C PRO A 172 33.52 21.61 -32.87
N ARG A 173 32.41 22.36 -32.91
CA ARG A 173 31.84 23.04 -31.74
C ARG A 173 30.45 22.49 -31.47
N THR A 174 30.03 22.49 -30.22
CA THR A 174 28.67 22.18 -29.81
C THR A 174 28.06 23.37 -29.12
N VAL A 175 26.86 23.76 -29.52
CA VAL A 175 26.05 24.76 -28.81
C VAL A 175 24.90 24.07 -28.10
N LEU A 176 24.73 24.41 -26.82
CA LEU A 176 23.58 24.05 -25.99
C LEU A 176 22.75 25.29 -25.71
N ILE A 177 21.46 25.24 -26.00
CA ILE A 177 20.51 26.32 -25.74
C ILE A 177 19.45 25.79 -24.78
N ALA A 178 19.30 26.43 -23.63
CA ALA A 178 18.27 26.11 -22.66
C ALA A 178 17.11 27.09 -22.77
N TRP A 179 15.90 26.55 -22.83
CA TRP A 179 14.63 27.28 -22.79
C TRP A 179 13.81 26.85 -21.58
N SER A 180 13.07 27.78 -20.99
CA SER A 180 12.00 27.47 -20.04
C SER A 180 10.66 27.51 -20.75
N GLU A 181 9.95 26.39 -20.73
CA GLU A 181 8.63 26.25 -21.35
C GLU A 181 7.64 25.64 -20.36
N VAL A 182 6.35 25.84 -20.60
CA VAL A 182 5.30 25.10 -19.87
C VAL A 182 5.40 23.61 -20.20
N THR A 183 5.16 22.73 -19.23
CA THR A 183 5.25 21.27 -19.46
C THR A 183 4.18 20.78 -20.45
N GLY A 184 3.08 21.51 -20.58
CA GLY A 184 1.90 21.11 -21.36
C GLY A 184 1.02 20.09 -20.64
N GLN A 185 1.43 19.62 -19.46
CA GLN A 185 0.68 18.64 -18.69
C GLN A 185 -0.70 19.17 -18.31
N GLN A 186 -1.72 18.38 -18.60
CA GLN A 186 -3.10 18.63 -18.18
C GLN A 186 -3.43 17.80 -16.94
N VAL A 187 -4.37 18.27 -16.13
CA VAL A 187 -4.93 17.51 -15.01
C VAL A 187 -5.44 16.15 -15.51
N LYS A 188 -4.98 15.06 -14.88
CA LYS A 188 -5.41 13.70 -15.22
C LYS A 188 -6.78 13.44 -14.63
N ARG A 189 -7.59 12.64 -15.36
CA ARG A 189 -8.91 12.18 -14.89
C ARG A 189 -9.84 13.31 -14.40
N ALA A 190 -9.65 14.53 -14.90
CA ALA A 190 -10.42 15.70 -14.50
C ALA A 190 -11.93 15.49 -14.70
N ALA A 191 -12.72 15.93 -13.73
CA ALA A 191 -14.15 16.12 -13.84
C ALA A 191 -14.47 17.18 -14.92
N ALA A 192 -15.72 17.20 -15.36
CA ALA A 192 -16.20 18.23 -16.28
C ALA A 192 -15.94 19.63 -15.69
N GLY A 193 -15.37 20.54 -16.49
CA GLY A 193 -15.06 21.91 -16.08
C GLY A 193 -13.76 22.05 -15.27
N ALA A 194 -13.12 20.95 -14.87
CA ALA A 194 -11.84 20.96 -14.17
C ALA A 194 -10.63 20.74 -15.10
N GLU A 195 -10.84 20.66 -16.41
CA GLU A 195 -9.74 20.52 -17.37
C GLU A 195 -8.84 21.76 -17.40
N GLY A 196 -7.53 21.52 -17.48
CA GLY A 196 -6.56 22.58 -17.72
C GLY A 196 -5.16 22.20 -17.28
N PRO A 197 -4.21 23.16 -17.36
CA PRO A 197 -2.82 22.93 -16.99
C PRO A 197 -2.65 22.57 -15.52
N VAL A 198 -1.63 21.74 -15.23
CA VAL A 198 -1.18 21.46 -13.87
C VAL A 198 -0.41 22.66 -13.31
N VAL A 199 -0.63 22.98 -12.03
CA VAL A 199 0.00 24.11 -11.33
C VAL A 199 1.50 23.90 -11.11
N ASP A 200 2.29 24.98 -11.17
CA ASP A 200 3.71 24.96 -10.82
C ASP A 200 3.90 24.77 -9.30
N HIS A 201 4.24 23.55 -8.90
CA HIS A 201 4.47 23.20 -7.49
C HIS A 201 5.77 23.78 -6.93
N LEU A 202 6.65 24.35 -7.76
CA LEU A 202 7.85 25.08 -7.32
C LEU A 202 7.54 26.56 -7.00
N SER A 203 6.32 27.03 -7.26
CA SER A 203 5.91 28.42 -7.11
C SER A 203 4.81 28.59 -6.05
N ALA A 204 5.15 29.18 -4.91
CA ALA A 204 4.20 29.53 -3.86
C ALA A 204 3.03 30.39 -4.38
N ALA A 205 3.28 31.28 -5.33
CA ALA A 205 2.24 32.12 -5.92
C ALA A 205 1.25 31.31 -6.78
N ALA A 206 1.76 30.35 -7.56
CA ALA A 206 0.91 29.49 -8.39
C ALA A 206 0.05 28.55 -7.52
N VAL A 207 0.67 27.90 -6.52
CA VAL A 207 -0.03 27.05 -5.56
C VAL A 207 -1.08 27.86 -4.79
N ARG A 208 -0.74 29.05 -4.30
CA ARG A 208 -1.68 29.92 -3.59
C ARG A 208 -2.89 30.29 -4.46
N HIS A 209 -2.66 30.66 -5.72
CA HIS A 209 -3.74 30.95 -6.67
C HIS A 209 -4.68 29.77 -6.85
N HIS A 210 -4.14 28.55 -7.00
CA HIS A 210 -4.96 27.35 -7.08
C HIS A 210 -5.81 27.13 -5.83
N LEU A 211 -5.20 27.24 -4.63
CA LEU A 211 -5.88 27.04 -3.36
C LEU A 211 -6.98 28.10 -3.10
N ASP A 212 -6.72 29.38 -3.42
CA ASP A 212 -7.71 30.44 -3.23
C ASP A 212 -8.92 30.28 -4.17
N VAL A 213 -8.72 29.76 -5.39
CA VAL A 213 -9.81 29.49 -6.33
C VAL A 213 -10.59 28.23 -5.95
N VAL A 214 -9.91 27.08 -5.87
CA VAL A 214 -10.57 25.78 -5.68
C VAL A 214 -10.93 25.57 -4.22
N GLY A 215 -9.95 25.70 -3.33
CA GLY A 215 -10.15 25.57 -1.89
C GLY A 215 -11.06 26.67 -1.34
N GLY A 216 -10.95 27.90 -1.84
CA GLY A 216 -11.84 29.00 -1.45
C GLY A 216 -13.30 28.74 -1.80
N ALA A 217 -13.58 28.21 -3.01
CA ALA A 217 -14.94 27.81 -3.40
C ALA A 217 -15.48 26.67 -2.52
N LEU A 218 -14.68 25.62 -2.30
CA LEU A 218 -15.06 24.47 -1.47
C LEU A 218 -15.34 24.87 -0.01
N LEU A 219 -14.43 25.60 0.63
CA LEU A 219 -14.60 26.02 2.03
C LEU A 219 -15.61 27.15 2.19
N GLY A 220 -15.90 27.91 1.14
CA GLY A 220 -17.01 28.85 1.10
C GLY A 220 -18.37 28.15 1.15
N ALA A 221 -18.50 26.98 0.51
CA ALA A 221 -19.72 26.19 0.52
C ALA A 221 -19.82 25.21 1.70
N VAL A 222 -18.70 24.64 2.14
CA VAL A 222 -18.61 23.62 3.18
C VAL A 222 -17.78 24.15 4.35
N PRO A 223 -18.40 24.44 5.51
CA PRO A 223 -17.66 24.89 6.68
C PRO A 223 -16.54 23.91 7.05
N ALA A 224 -15.33 24.42 7.31
CA ALA A 224 -14.15 23.61 7.65
C ALA A 224 -14.39 22.64 8.82
N ALA A 225 -15.25 23.00 9.79
CA ALA A 225 -15.62 22.15 10.92
C ALA A 225 -16.39 20.86 10.53
N LEU A 226 -16.87 20.75 9.29
CA LEU A 226 -17.48 19.53 8.75
C LEU A 226 -16.45 18.59 8.11
N LEU A 227 -15.23 19.06 7.87
CA LEU A 227 -14.19 18.33 7.17
C LEU A 227 -13.13 17.82 8.15
N GLY A 228 -12.67 16.59 7.93
CA GLY A 228 -11.55 16.02 8.66
C GLY A 228 -10.22 16.60 8.19
N SER A 229 -10.00 16.60 6.87
CA SER A 229 -8.87 17.23 6.21
C SER A 229 -9.19 17.54 4.75
N VAL A 230 -8.37 18.41 4.18
CA VAL A 230 -8.20 18.52 2.73
C VAL A 230 -6.96 17.75 2.31
N PHE A 231 -6.99 17.17 1.11
CA PHE A 231 -5.99 16.21 0.66
C PHE A 231 -5.31 16.60 -0.65
N SER A 232 -3.99 16.41 -0.70
CA SER A 232 -3.22 16.28 -1.93
C SER A 232 -2.78 14.84 -2.11
N ASP A 233 -3.19 14.29 -3.25
CA ASP A 233 -2.68 13.05 -3.81
C ASP A 233 -1.16 13.15 -4.09
N SER A 234 -0.58 12.02 -4.47
CA SER A 234 0.80 11.86 -4.91
C SER A 234 1.23 12.93 -5.93
N LEU A 235 2.52 13.31 -5.86
CA LEU A 235 3.04 14.35 -6.74
C LEU A 235 3.42 13.75 -8.10
N GLU A 236 2.70 14.13 -9.14
CA GLU A 236 2.89 13.63 -10.50
C GLU A 236 3.02 14.78 -11.50
N VAL A 237 3.75 15.83 -11.12
CA VAL A 237 3.99 17.00 -11.97
C VAL A 237 5.20 16.74 -12.86
N TYR A 238 4.98 16.01 -13.94
CA TYR A 238 6.05 15.48 -14.78
C TYR A 238 6.87 16.58 -15.45
N ASP A 239 8.18 16.33 -15.53
CA ASP A 239 9.18 17.24 -16.06
C ASP A 239 9.26 18.60 -15.34
N CYS A 240 8.62 18.76 -14.17
CA CYS A 240 8.66 20.01 -13.40
C CYS A 240 10.05 20.23 -12.78
N GLY A 241 10.94 20.77 -13.60
CA GLY A 241 12.33 21.07 -13.25
C GLY A 241 12.66 22.56 -13.23
N TRP A 242 11.70 23.45 -13.51
CA TRP A 242 12.01 24.88 -13.59
C TRP A 242 10.87 25.75 -13.10
N THR A 243 11.24 26.92 -12.55
CA THR A 243 10.34 28.03 -12.29
C THR A 243 11.10 29.35 -12.46
N ALA A 244 10.40 30.45 -12.75
CA ALA A 244 11.04 31.74 -13.04
C ALA A 244 11.93 32.24 -11.89
N ALA A 245 11.60 31.88 -10.65
CA ALA A 245 12.37 32.26 -9.46
C ALA A 245 13.66 31.43 -9.27
N LEU A 246 13.82 30.31 -9.97
CA LEU A 246 14.89 29.33 -9.69
C LEU A 246 16.30 29.95 -9.78
N PRO A 247 16.69 30.71 -10.82
CA PRO A 247 18.05 31.27 -10.89
C PRO A 247 18.39 32.19 -9.71
N ALA A 248 17.45 33.03 -9.28
CA ALA A 248 17.65 33.95 -8.16
C ALA A 248 17.74 33.20 -6.82
N ARG A 249 16.88 32.20 -6.63
CA ARG A 249 16.87 31.33 -5.43
C ARG A 249 18.14 30.49 -5.35
N PHE A 250 18.56 29.93 -6.48
CA PHE A 250 19.81 29.19 -6.59
C PHE A 250 21.02 30.05 -6.20
N LEU A 251 21.16 31.23 -6.81
CA LEU A 251 22.26 32.14 -6.52
C LEU A 251 22.33 32.49 -5.03
N ALA A 252 21.18 32.81 -4.41
CA ALA A 252 21.10 33.15 -3.00
C ALA A 252 21.53 32.01 -2.07
N ARG A 253 21.28 30.75 -2.45
CA ARG A 253 21.51 29.56 -1.60
C ARG A 253 22.83 28.85 -1.85
N ARG A 254 23.30 28.86 -3.09
CA ARG A 254 24.51 28.14 -3.53
C ARG A 254 25.70 29.06 -3.74
N GLY A 255 25.47 30.38 -3.86
CA GLY A 255 26.52 31.38 -3.94
C GLY A 255 27.14 31.56 -5.32
N TYR A 256 26.58 30.97 -6.38
CA TYR A 256 27.00 31.17 -7.77
C TYR A 256 25.81 31.17 -8.73
N ASP A 257 25.96 31.83 -9.88
CA ASP A 257 24.88 31.92 -10.87
C ASP A 257 24.80 30.62 -11.68
N LEU A 258 23.69 29.89 -11.51
CA LEU A 258 23.43 28.64 -12.23
C LEU A 258 23.56 28.82 -13.75
N ARG A 259 23.18 29.98 -14.30
CA ARG A 259 23.18 30.23 -15.74
C ARG A 259 24.58 30.26 -16.34
N GLU A 260 25.61 30.58 -15.55
CA GLU A 260 27.00 30.53 -16.00
C GLU A 260 27.43 29.09 -16.27
N VAL A 261 26.90 28.13 -15.51
CA VAL A 261 27.31 26.73 -15.54
C VAL A 261 26.20 25.75 -15.92
N LEU A 262 25.07 26.24 -16.45
CA LEU A 262 23.86 25.43 -16.67
C LEU A 262 24.10 24.24 -17.60
N HIS A 263 25.02 24.35 -18.58
CA HIS A 263 25.44 23.26 -19.45
C HIS A 263 25.89 22.00 -18.69
N LEU A 264 26.38 22.15 -17.45
CA LEU A 264 26.81 21.04 -16.61
C LEU A 264 25.66 20.13 -16.14
N LEU A 265 24.40 20.57 -16.27
CA LEU A 265 23.26 19.67 -16.13
C LEU A 265 23.25 18.62 -17.25
N GLU A 266 23.64 19.00 -18.47
CA GLU A 266 23.59 18.16 -19.67
C GLU A 266 24.87 17.38 -19.96
N VAL A 267 26.03 17.87 -19.52
CA VAL A 267 27.33 17.32 -19.93
C VAL A 267 28.16 16.84 -18.74
N ASP A 268 28.85 15.73 -18.90
CA ASP A 268 29.80 15.22 -17.92
C ASP A 268 31.15 15.91 -18.08
N ALA A 269 31.40 16.90 -17.23
CA ALA A 269 32.64 17.66 -17.17
C ALA A 269 33.03 17.91 -15.70
N PRO A 270 34.27 18.36 -15.41
CA PRO A 270 34.67 18.70 -14.05
C PRO A 270 33.68 19.67 -13.39
N GLY A 271 33.20 19.33 -12.19
CA GLY A 271 32.20 20.09 -11.45
C GLY A 271 30.73 19.75 -11.76
N ALA A 272 30.45 18.96 -12.81
CA ALA A 272 29.06 18.68 -13.20
C ALA A 272 28.23 18.02 -12.10
N ALA A 273 28.83 17.04 -11.43
CA ALA A 273 28.17 16.33 -10.35
C ALA A 273 27.83 17.27 -9.17
N GLN A 274 28.64 18.30 -8.89
CA GLN A 274 28.33 19.30 -7.84
C GLN A 274 27.17 20.20 -8.27
N VAL A 275 27.20 20.70 -9.51
CA VAL A 275 26.13 21.57 -10.02
C VAL A 275 24.78 20.85 -10.06
N ARG A 276 24.75 19.57 -10.46
CA ARG A 276 23.52 18.76 -10.45
C ARG A 276 22.99 18.54 -9.04
N GLU A 277 23.88 18.25 -8.08
CA GLU A 277 23.49 18.12 -6.67
C GLU A 277 22.86 19.42 -6.14
N ASP A 278 23.53 20.55 -6.37
CA ASP A 278 23.07 21.87 -5.92
C ASP A 278 21.75 22.27 -6.58
N TYR A 279 21.55 21.91 -7.86
CA TYR A 279 20.32 22.12 -8.60
C TYR A 279 19.17 21.28 -8.04
N GLY A 280 19.37 19.96 -7.91
CA GLY A 280 18.37 19.06 -7.35
C GLY A 280 17.99 19.43 -5.91
N ARG A 281 18.97 19.84 -5.09
CA ARG A 281 18.71 20.35 -3.73
C ARG A 281 17.87 21.62 -3.76
N THR A 282 18.15 22.54 -4.69
CA THR A 282 17.36 23.78 -4.83
C THR A 282 15.93 23.48 -5.25
N LEU A 283 15.72 22.50 -6.14
CA LEU A 283 14.37 22.05 -6.50
C LEU A 283 13.63 21.51 -5.28
N SER A 284 14.23 20.61 -4.51
CA SER A 284 13.60 20.07 -3.29
C SER A 284 13.17 21.15 -2.30
N GLU A 285 14.05 22.10 -2.02
CA GLU A 285 13.72 23.21 -1.11
C GLU A 285 12.61 24.12 -1.69
N LEU A 286 12.51 24.26 -3.03
CA LEU A 286 11.43 25.01 -3.67
C LEU A 286 10.09 24.28 -3.64
N VAL A 287 10.07 22.95 -3.68
CA VAL A 287 8.84 22.17 -3.46
C VAL A 287 8.36 22.29 -2.02
N GLU A 288 9.29 22.17 -1.07
CA GLU A 288 8.96 22.29 0.35
C GLU A 288 8.36 23.68 0.68
N GLU A 289 8.97 24.75 0.20
CA GLU A 289 8.48 26.12 0.41
C GLU A 289 7.27 26.45 -0.46
N GLY A 290 7.34 26.11 -1.75
CA GLY A 290 6.37 26.48 -2.78
C GLY A 290 5.06 25.73 -2.64
N PHE A 291 5.12 24.44 -2.35
CA PHE A 291 3.95 23.58 -2.25
C PHE A 291 3.59 23.26 -0.80
N VAL A 292 4.45 22.55 -0.07
CA VAL A 292 4.09 21.99 1.24
C VAL A 292 3.78 23.09 2.26
N ALA A 293 4.67 24.07 2.41
CA ALA A 293 4.50 25.18 3.34
C ALA A 293 3.34 26.10 2.94
N THR A 294 3.12 26.33 1.63
CA THR A 294 1.99 27.11 1.13
C THR A 294 0.66 26.43 1.46
N CYS A 295 0.52 25.13 1.17
CA CYS A 295 -0.66 24.34 1.51
C CYS A 295 -0.92 24.33 3.03
N ARG A 296 0.13 24.14 3.85
CA ARG A 296 0.02 24.20 5.30
C ARG A 296 -0.50 25.56 5.77
N THR A 297 0.14 26.64 5.33
CA THR A 297 -0.24 28.01 5.73
C THR A 297 -1.68 28.32 5.33
N TRP A 298 -2.06 27.99 4.10
CA TRP A 298 -3.42 28.21 3.60
C TRP A 298 -4.45 27.42 4.42
N THR A 299 -4.19 26.16 4.74
CA THR A 299 -5.13 25.35 5.52
C THR A 299 -5.25 25.82 6.98
N GLU A 300 -4.16 26.30 7.59
CA GLU A 300 -4.18 26.92 8.92
C GLU A 300 -5.00 28.23 8.93
N GLU A 301 -4.88 29.07 7.89
CA GLU A 301 -5.69 30.30 7.72
C GLU A 301 -7.20 29.99 7.65
N HIS A 302 -7.57 28.83 7.11
CA HIS A 302 -8.97 28.43 6.90
C HIS A 302 -9.50 27.44 7.96
N GLY A 303 -8.69 27.07 8.96
CA GLY A 303 -9.10 26.20 10.05
C GLY A 303 -9.38 24.75 9.64
N VAL A 304 -8.70 24.24 8.61
CA VAL A 304 -8.79 22.83 8.15
C VAL A 304 -7.41 22.17 8.19
N ARG A 305 -7.36 20.83 8.24
CA ARG A 305 -6.08 20.09 8.24
C ARG A 305 -5.65 19.73 6.82
N PHE A 306 -4.35 19.77 6.58
CA PHE A 306 -3.72 19.34 5.32
C PHE A 306 -3.18 17.91 5.43
N ARG A 307 -3.64 17.03 4.54
CA ARG A 307 -3.12 15.67 4.34
C ARG A 307 -2.37 15.57 3.02
N LEU A 308 -1.22 14.88 3.02
CA LEU A 308 -0.31 14.83 1.88
C LEU A 308 0.25 13.42 1.65
N GLN A 309 0.21 12.95 0.41
CA GLN A 309 1.11 11.92 -0.13
C GLN A 309 2.37 12.57 -0.72
N GLY A 310 3.45 12.62 0.07
CA GLY A 310 4.62 13.45 -0.26
C GLY A 310 5.79 12.68 -0.85
N TYR A 311 5.59 12.15 -2.05
CA TYR A 311 6.61 11.49 -2.89
C TYR A 311 6.28 11.76 -4.37
N GLY A 312 7.17 11.37 -5.29
CA GLY A 312 6.99 11.61 -6.73
C GLY A 312 7.71 12.86 -7.24
N GLN A 313 7.12 13.54 -8.23
CA GLN A 313 7.68 14.70 -8.92
C GLN A 313 6.84 15.96 -8.68
N PRO A 314 7.45 17.13 -8.39
CA PRO A 314 8.89 17.45 -8.30
C PRO A 314 9.60 16.85 -7.06
N PRO A 315 10.94 16.92 -6.93
CA PRO A 315 11.71 16.09 -5.98
C PRO A 315 11.53 16.51 -4.52
N ILE A 316 10.46 16.04 -3.88
CA ILE A 316 10.17 16.25 -2.47
C ILE A 316 11.04 15.34 -1.57
N THR A 317 11.55 15.87 -0.46
CA THR A 317 12.34 15.09 0.51
C THR A 317 11.43 14.31 1.46
N LEU A 318 12.00 13.30 2.12
CA LEU A 318 11.31 12.58 3.19
C LEU A 318 10.93 13.54 4.33
N ALA A 319 11.87 14.40 4.74
CA ALA A 319 11.64 15.40 5.78
C ALA A 319 10.50 16.38 5.46
N ALA A 320 10.36 16.82 4.21
CA ALA A 320 9.36 17.82 3.82
C ALA A 320 7.92 17.39 4.11
N GLN A 321 7.64 16.08 4.13
CA GLN A 321 6.31 15.55 4.47
C GLN A 321 5.83 15.98 5.87
N ARG A 322 6.76 16.22 6.80
CA ARG A 322 6.47 16.73 8.16
C ARG A 322 5.83 18.12 8.15
N GLY A 323 5.89 18.83 7.02
CA GLY A 323 5.15 20.06 6.78
C GLY A 323 3.63 19.87 6.78
N ALA A 324 3.10 18.68 6.46
CA ALA A 324 1.67 18.41 6.50
C ALA A 324 1.14 18.17 7.93
N HIS A 325 -0.17 18.29 8.13
CA HIS A 325 -0.82 17.94 9.40
C HIS A 325 -0.98 16.41 9.53
N LEU A 326 -1.33 15.75 8.43
CA LEU A 326 -1.47 14.31 8.30
C LEU A 326 -0.58 13.83 7.16
N ILE A 327 0.23 12.79 7.41
CA ILE A 327 1.12 12.20 6.40
C ILE A 327 0.44 10.93 5.88
N GLU A 328 0.43 10.77 4.56
CA GLU A 328 -0.14 9.61 3.88
C GLU A 328 0.88 8.92 2.97
N GLY A 329 0.89 7.60 2.97
CA GLY A 329 1.68 6.77 2.05
C GLY A 329 0.81 6.02 1.04
N GLU A 330 1.44 5.11 0.30
CA GLU A 330 0.80 4.11 -0.55
C GLU A 330 1.73 2.90 -0.76
N GLY A 331 1.22 1.84 -1.40
CA GLY A 331 2.03 0.68 -1.80
C GLY A 331 2.36 -0.34 -0.69
N ALA A 332 2.00 -1.59 -0.94
CA ALA A 332 2.29 -2.76 -0.11
C ALA A 332 3.70 -3.32 -0.39
N GLY A 333 4.18 -4.23 0.48
CA GLY A 333 5.50 -4.87 0.38
C GLY A 333 6.38 -4.56 1.58
N TRP A 334 6.19 -5.28 2.69
CA TRP A 334 6.83 -5.02 3.99
C TRP A 334 8.35 -5.17 4.02
N THR A 335 8.90 -5.83 3.00
CA THR A 335 10.33 -6.05 2.76
C THR A 335 10.96 -5.02 1.81
N ALA A 336 10.16 -4.16 1.18
CA ALA A 336 10.59 -3.20 0.16
C ALA A 336 10.66 -1.76 0.70
N LEU A 337 11.26 -0.86 -0.09
CA LEU A 337 11.22 0.59 0.16
C LEU A 337 10.00 1.24 -0.50
N THR A 338 8.83 1.00 0.08
CA THR A 338 7.56 1.58 -0.42
C THR A 338 7.38 3.03 -0.01
N GLN A 339 6.45 3.71 -0.67
CA GLN A 339 5.98 5.04 -0.30
C GLN A 339 5.35 5.04 1.10
N SER A 340 4.72 3.93 1.51
CA SER A 340 4.23 3.72 2.89
C SER A 340 5.38 3.74 3.91
N ARG A 341 6.52 3.09 3.63
CA ARG A 341 7.71 3.19 4.50
C ARG A 341 8.31 4.59 4.50
N TRP A 342 8.26 5.28 3.36
CA TRP A 342 8.67 6.68 3.23
C TRP A 342 7.85 7.60 4.14
N ALA A 343 6.53 7.48 4.09
CA ALA A 343 5.58 8.22 4.92
C ALA A 343 5.71 7.88 6.42
N SER A 344 5.77 6.59 6.79
CA SER A 344 5.86 6.18 8.20
C SER A 344 7.17 6.61 8.85
N SER A 345 8.29 6.53 8.13
CA SER A 345 9.59 7.01 8.63
C SER A 345 9.54 8.52 8.94
N ALA A 346 8.98 9.33 8.03
CA ALA A 346 8.80 10.77 8.25
C ALA A 346 7.95 11.06 9.50
N ALA A 347 6.88 10.28 9.70
CA ALA A 347 6.00 10.39 10.87
C ALA A 347 6.66 9.93 12.18
N HIS A 348 7.51 8.90 12.15
CA HIS A 348 8.22 8.38 13.31
C HIS A 348 9.16 9.43 13.92
N HIS A 349 9.83 10.23 13.07
CA HIS A 349 10.70 11.33 13.50
C HIS A 349 9.97 12.42 14.28
N ASP A 350 8.68 12.62 14.01
CA ASP A 350 7.80 13.55 14.76
C ASP A 350 6.99 12.85 15.88
N ARG A 351 7.13 11.53 16.03
CA ARG A 351 6.27 10.69 16.88
C ARG A 351 4.78 10.90 16.60
N ARG A 352 4.40 10.99 15.32
CA ARG A 352 2.99 11.05 14.93
C ARG A 352 2.37 9.69 15.13
N GLU A 353 1.25 9.66 15.84
CA GLU A 353 0.51 8.42 16.07
C GLU A 353 -0.25 7.99 14.81
N VAL A 354 -0.76 8.96 14.04
CA VAL A 354 -1.56 8.71 12.83
C VAL A 354 -0.71 8.90 11.58
N VAL A 355 -0.53 7.81 10.83
CA VAL A 355 0.01 7.80 9.48
C VAL A 355 -0.98 7.03 8.63
N SER A 356 -1.55 7.69 7.63
CA SER A 356 -2.48 7.01 6.74
C SER A 356 -1.77 6.37 5.55
N SER A 357 -2.44 5.43 4.91
CA SER A 357 -2.03 4.95 3.59
C SER A 357 -3.27 4.79 2.72
N GLU A 358 -3.11 5.19 1.46
CA GLU A 358 -3.91 4.62 0.40
C GLU A 358 -3.62 3.11 0.32
N VAL A 359 -4.67 2.30 0.31
CA VAL A 359 -4.60 0.83 0.23
C VAL A 359 -5.59 0.32 -0.80
N TRP A 360 -5.34 -0.88 -1.34
CA TRP A 360 -6.26 -1.61 -2.20
C TRP A 360 -6.52 -0.98 -3.59
N THR A 361 -5.58 -0.19 -4.11
CA THR A 361 -5.67 0.46 -5.44
C THR A 361 -5.82 -0.56 -6.56
N TRP A 362 -5.00 -1.61 -6.51
CA TRP A 362 -4.92 -2.67 -7.51
C TRP A 362 -5.24 -4.05 -6.95
N VAL A 363 -5.81 -4.13 -5.75
CA VAL A 363 -6.02 -5.41 -5.07
C VAL A 363 -6.80 -6.39 -5.95
N HIS A 364 -6.17 -7.54 -6.21
CA HIS A 364 -6.70 -8.63 -7.02
C HIS A 364 -7.37 -8.16 -8.32
N SER A 365 -6.74 -7.23 -9.05
CA SER A 365 -7.24 -6.66 -10.31
C SER A 365 -7.77 -7.72 -11.30
N PRO A 366 -8.81 -7.42 -12.10
CA PRO A 366 -9.62 -6.18 -12.15
C PRO A 366 -10.65 -6.00 -11.01
N SER A 367 -11.41 -4.89 -11.05
CA SER A 367 -12.51 -4.59 -10.11
C SER A 367 -13.43 -5.78 -9.81
N PHE A 368 -13.99 -5.85 -8.60
CA PHE A 368 -14.90 -6.90 -8.12
C PHE A 368 -14.33 -8.32 -7.90
N ARG A 369 -13.06 -8.56 -8.22
CA ARG A 369 -12.39 -9.85 -7.96
C ARG A 369 -11.84 -10.00 -6.55
N ALA A 370 -11.51 -8.90 -5.89
CA ALA A 370 -10.95 -8.94 -4.55
C ALA A 370 -11.90 -9.62 -3.56
N ALA A 371 -11.35 -10.49 -2.72
CA ALA A 371 -12.02 -11.11 -1.59
C ALA A 371 -11.53 -10.48 -0.27
N PRO A 372 -12.28 -10.64 0.85
CA PRO A 372 -11.87 -10.10 2.15
C PRO A 372 -10.46 -10.51 2.61
N LEU A 373 -10.00 -11.71 2.24
CA LEU A 373 -8.65 -12.17 2.56
C LEU A 373 -7.56 -11.40 1.80
N ASP A 374 -7.82 -10.99 0.56
CA ASP A 374 -6.90 -10.14 -0.22
C ASP A 374 -6.74 -8.78 0.48
N LEU A 375 -7.86 -8.18 0.88
CA LEU A 375 -7.88 -6.89 1.60
C LEU A 375 -7.13 -6.97 2.93
N LEU A 376 -7.36 -8.06 3.68
CA LEU A 376 -6.69 -8.31 4.96
C LEU A 376 -5.18 -8.46 4.79
N GLY A 377 -4.75 -9.28 3.84
CA GLY A 377 -3.34 -9.53 3.56
C GLY A 377 -2.59 -8.26 3.17
N GLU A 378 -3.14 -7.48 2.23
CA GLU A 378 -2.53 -6.21 1.82
C GLU A 378 -2.52 -5.21 2.99
N ALA A 379 -3.60 -5.09 3.76
CA ALA A 379 -3.62 -4.19 4.92
C ALA A 379 -2.53 -4.54 5.95
N HIS A 380 -2.23 -5.83 6.15
CA HIS A 380 -1.15 -6.23 7.05
C HIS A 380 0.23 -5.83 6.53
N GLU A 381 0.47 -5.90 5.21
CA GLU A 381 1.70 -5.38 4.59
C GLU A 381 1.94 -3.91 4.97
N HIS A 382 0.89 -3.08 4.89
CA HIS A 382 0.95 -1.67 5.28
C HIS A 382 1.18 -1.47 6.79
N LEU A 383 0.54 -2.25 7.66
CA LEU A 383 0.82 -2.19 9.12
C LEU A 383 2.28 -2.53 9.41
N LEU A 384 2.84 -3.52 8.71
CA LEU A 384 4.25 -3.88 8.81
C LEU A 384 5.19 -2.81 8.27
N LEU A 385 4.67 -1.85 7.51
CA LEU A 385 5.39 -0.67 7.03
C LEU A 385 5.26 0.53 7.98
N GLY A 386 4.53 0.40 9.10
CA GLY A 386 4.34 1.45 10.10
C GLY A 386 3.08 2.31 9.92
N ILE A 387 2.18 1.92 9.01
CA ILE A 387 0.89 2.59 8.80
C ILE A 387 -0.06 2.31 9.98
N THR A 388 -0.85 3.31 10.37
CA THR A 388 -1.80 3.23 11.50
C THR A 388 -3.20 3.76 11.19
N HIS A 389 -3.49 4.00 9.91
CA HIS A 389 -4.79 4.39 9.40
C HIS A 389 -4.91 4.04 7.91
N PHE A 390 -6.07 3.57 7.48
CA PHE A 390 -6.29 3.14 6.09
C PHE A 390 -7.27 4.05 5.36
N VAL A 391 -6.99 4.30 4.09
CA VAL A 391 -7.90 4.90 3.12
C VAL A 391 -8.00 3.95 1.93
N GLY A 392 -9.07 3.17 1.86
CA GLY A 392 -9.25 2.26 0.74
C GLY A 392 -9.49 3.02 -0.56
N HIS A 393 -8.79 2.63 -1.64
CA HIS A 393 -8.93 3.20 -3.00
C HIS A 393 -10.21 2.73 -3.72
N GLY A 394 -11.04 1.93 -3.04
CA GLY A 394 -12.18 2.64 -2.48
C GLY A 394 -13.54 2.33 -3.07
N TRP A 395 -14.42 3.33 -2.98
CA TRP A 395 -15.86 3.24 -3.14
C TRP A 395 -16.27 4.08 -4.37
N PRO A 396 -16.59 3.46 -5.50
CA PRO A 396 -17.11 4.20 -6.65
C PRO A 396 -18.59 4.56 -6.43
N TYR A 397 -18.90 5.85 -6.30
CA TYR A 397 -20.29 6.32 -6.26
C TYR A 397 -21.05 5.81 -7.48
N SER A 398 -22.26 5.31 -7.27
CA SER A 398 -23.12 4.85 -8.35
C SER A 398 -24.55 5.32 -8.14
N PRO A 399 -25.15 6.05 -9.09
CA PRO A 399 -26.52 6.52 -8.94
C PRO A 399 -27.51 5.33 -8.99
N PRO A 400 -28.68 5.42 -8.35
CA PRO A 400 -29.63 4.31 -8.26
C PRO A 400 -30.13 3.79 -9.62
N GLU A 401 -30.14 4.65 -10.64
CA GLU A 401 -30.53 4.28 -12.01
C GLU A 401 -29.39 3.71 -12.86
N ALA A 402 -28.17 3.59 -12.33
CA ALA A 402 -27.03 3.08 -13.08
C ALA A 402 -27.29 1.62 -13.54
N PRO A 403 -27.02 1.29 -14.82
CA PRO A 403 -27.27 -0.04 -15.34
C PRO A 403 -26.27 -1.07 -14.78
N GLY A 404 -26.69 -2.33 -14.78
CA GLY A 404 -25.87 -3.47 -14.38
C GLY A 404 -25.45 -3.40 -12.92
N LEU A 405 -24.14 -3.52 -12.66
CA LEU A 405 -23.59 -3.40 -11.31
C LEU A 405 -23.35 -1.95 -10.88
N GLY A 406 -23.61 -0.95 -11.73
CA GLY A 406 -23.33 0.46 -11.47
C GLY A 406 -21.94 0.88 -11.94
N TRP A 407 -21.44 2.00 -11.42
CA TRP A 407 -20.18 2.61 -11.84
C TRP A 407 -18.97 2.04 -11.10
N THR A 408 -17.83 2.04 -11.80
CA THR A 408 -16.53 1.60 -11.29
C THR A 408 -15.47 2.60 -11.69
N PHE A 409 -14.46 2.75 -10.84
CA PHE A 409 -13.24 3.46 -11.22
C PHE A 409 -12.38 2.58 -12.13
N TYR A 410 -11.40 3.17 -12.84
CA TYR A 410 -10.60 2.40 -13.79
C TYR A 410 -9.62 1.43 -13.11
N ALA A 411 -9.20 1.74 -11.88
CA ALA A 411 -8.40 0.85 -11.04
C ALA A 411 -9.27 -0.23 -10.37
N ALA A 412 -8.65 -1.19 -9.67
CA ALA A 412 -9.36 -2.36 -9.14
C ALA A 412 -10.27 -2.07 -7.93
N GLY A 413 -10.04 -0.97 -7.21
CA GLY A 413 -10.82 -0.58 -6.03
C GLY A 413 -12.30 -0.30 -6.33
N ALA A 414 -13.14 -1.34 -6.30
CA ALA A 414 -14.60 -1.28 -6.29
C ALA A 414 -15.13 -1.97 -5.03
N LEU A 415 -14.84 -1.38 -3.86
CA LEU A 415 -14.99 -1.97 -2.53
C LEU A 415 -16.18 -1.36 -1.76
N ASP A 416 -17.34 -1.35 -2.40
CA ASP A 416 -18.61 -0.86 -1.85
C ASP A 416 -19.60 -1.98 -1.52
N ASP A 417 -20.77 -1.58 -1.02
CA ASP A 417 -21.81 -2.48 -0.51
C ASP A 417 -22.55 -3.31 -1.57
N ARG A 418 -22.19 -3.18 -2.85
CA ARG A 418 -22.63 -4.07 -3.93
C ARG A 418 -21.82 -5.36 -3.98
N ASN A 419 -20.70 -5.44 -3.26
CA ASN A 419 -19.91 -6.67 -3.23
C ASN A 419 -20.67 -7.84 -2.59
N ALA A 420 -20.71 -8.99 -3.25
CA ALA A 420 -21.45 -10.16 -2.72
C ALA A 420 -20.94 -10.59 -1.32
N TRP A 421 -19.63 -10.48 -1.08
CA TRP A 421 -19.03 -10.79 0.23
C TRP A 421 -19.17 -9.68 1.29
N TRP A 422 -19.89 -8.57 1.01
CA TRP A 422 -20.06 -7.45 1.95
C TRP A 422 -20.44 -7.82 3.40
N PRO A 423 -21.19 -8.91 3.68
CA PRO A 423 -21.42 -9.35 5.06
C PRO A 423 -20.14 -9.52 5.91
N ALA A 424 -18.97 -9.80 5.31
CA ALA A 424 -17.70 -9.89 6.02
C ALA A 424 -17.03 -8.52 6.32
N MET A 425 -17.49 -7.44 5.69
CA MET A 425 -16.84 -6.13 5.77
C MET A 425 -16.80 -5.56 7.19
N GLY A 426 -17.85 -5.79 7.98
CA GLY A 426 -17.92 -5.36 9.38
C GLY A 426 -16.83 -6.01 10.25
N GLU A 427 -16.61 -7.31 10.08
CA GLU A 427 -15.56 -8.04 10.82
C GLU A 427 -14.16 -7.64 10.36
N LEU A 428 -13.93 -7.50 9.05
CA LEU A 428 -12.67 -7.01 8.49
C LEU A 428 -12.34 -5.62 9.05
N THR A 429 -13.30 -4.69 8.99
CA THR A 429 -13.10 -3.32 9.46
C THR A 429 -12.87 -3.28 10.97
N ALA A 430 -13.60 -4.07 11.76
CA ALA A 430 -13.37 -4.17 13.21
C ALA A 430 -11.98 -4.69 13.55
N HIS A 431 -11.50 -5.72 12.84
CA HIS A 431 -10.14 -6.27 13.00
C HIS A 431 -9.06 -5.22 12.70
N LEU A 432 -9.16 -4.55 11.56
CA LEU A 432 -8.21 -3.50 11.16
C LEU A 432 -8.24 -2.30 12.11
N THR A 433 -9.43 -1.95 12.62
CA THR A 433 -9.61 -0.86 13.59
C THR A 433 -8.85 -1.14 14.88
N ARG A 434 -8.93 -2.38 15.41
CA ARG A 434 -8.20 -2.79 16.63
C ARG A 434 -6.69 -2.76 16.43
N LEU A 435 -6.21 -3.28 15.31
CA LEU A 435 -4.79 -3.25 14.97
C LEU A 435 -4.27 -1.81 14.86
N CYS A 436 -4.98 -0.94 14.12
CA CYS A 436 -4.62 0.47 14.01
C CYS A 436 -4.64 1.18 15.38
N ALA A 437 -5.63 0.91 16.23
CA ALA A 437 -5.72 1.49 17.56
C ALA A 437 -4.53 1.08 18.45
N ALA A 438 -4.18 -0.20 18.47
CA ALA A 438 -3.04 -0.69 19.25
C ALA A 438 -1.70 -0.14 18.75
N LEU A 439 -1.49 -0.07 17.43
CA LEU A 439 -0.22 0.36 16.84
C LEU A 439 0.04 1.88 16.94
N ARG A 440 -0.98 2.67 17.27
CA ARG A 440 -0.82 4.09 17.62
C ARG A 440 -0.13 4.29 18.96
N LEU A 441 -0.24 3.31 19.87
CA LEU A 441 0.30 3.39 21.21
C LEU A 441 1.79 3.09 21.25
N GLY A 442 2.47 3.66 22.23
CA GLY A 442 3.93 3.63 22.36
C GLY A 442 4.69 4.52 21.38
N ALA A 443 6.01 4.49 21.45
CA ALA A 443 6.89 5.12 20.46
C ALA A 443 7.32 4.09 19.40
N PRO A 444 7.63 4.50 18.16
CA PRO A 444 8.28 3.64 17.18
C PRO A 444 9.53 2.96 17.76
N GLY A 445 9.73 1.69 17.44
CA GLY A 445 10.77 0.83 18.01
C GLY A 445 11.82 0.33 17.00
N ALA A 446 12.05 1.04 15.90
CA ALA A 446 13.03 0.68 14.88
C ALA A 446 14.48 0.82 15.41
N ASP A 447 15.23 -0.28 15.45
CA ASP A 447 16.63 -0.29 15.89
C ASP A 447 17.60 0.14 14.76
N ILE A 448 17.15 0.12 13.50
CA ILE A 448 17.96 0.42 12.33
C ILE A 448 17.52 1.75 11.71
N ALA A 449 18.47 2.63 11.40
CA ALA A 449 18.24 3.74 10.48
C ALA A 449 18.90 3.45 9.13
N LEU A 450 18.16 3.61 8.03
CA LEU A 450 18.67 3.46 6.67
C LEU A 450 18.79 4.83 6.00
N TYR A 451 20.02 5.21 5.65
CA TYR A 451 20.31 6.51 5.07
C TYR A 451 19.90 6.62 3.60
N LEU A 452 19.24 7.72 3.25
CA LEU A 452 18.83 8.05 1.90
C LEU A 452 19.96 8.82 1.17
N PRO A 453 20.56 8.26 0.12
CA PRO A 453 21.76 8.82 -0.53
C PRO A 453 21.43 9.98 -1.49
N TYR A 454 20.83 11.07 -0.99
CA TYR A 454 20.39 12.21 -1.80
C TYR A 454 21.53 12.90 -2.58
N ALA A 455 22.71 13.04 -1.97
CA ALA A 455 23.85 13.67 -2.64
C ALA A 455 24.28 12.91 -3.90
N ASP A 456 24.25 11.58 -3.84
CA ASP A 456 24.52 10.71 -4.98
C ASP A 456 23.40 10.76 -6.03
N VAL A 457 22.14 10.63 -5.58
CA VAL A 457 20.96 10.64 -6.46
C VAL A 457 20.85 11.95 -7.23
N ARG A 458 21.00 13.10 -6.56
CA ARG A 458 20.93 14.43 -7.20
C ARG A 458 22.13 14.72 -8.10
N ALA A 459 23.28 14.09 -7.86
CA ALA A 459 24.49 14.28 -8.65
C ALA A 459 24.51 13.50 -9.98
N ALA A 460 23.72 12.43 -10.08
CA ALA A 460 23.65 11.60 -11.26
C ALA A 460 23.16 12.41 -12.47
N ARG A 461 23.64 12.05 -13.68
CA ARG A 461 23.10 12.59 -14.93
C ARG A 461 21.76 11.91 -15.22
N GLY A 462 20.73 12.66 -15.58
CA GLY A 462 19.37 12.12 -15.69
C GLY A 462 18.56 12.32 -14.41
N ALA A 463 17.35 11.76 -14.36
CA ALA A 463 16.28 12.17 -13.47
C ALA A 463 16.67 12.23 -11.97
N GLY A 464 16.69 13.47 -11.44
CA GLY A 464 16.60 13.78 -10.01
C GLY A 464 15.26 14.41 -9.66
N HIS A 465 14.21 14.12 -10.44
CA HIS A 465 12.89 14.74 -10.27
C HIS A 465 11.93 13.91 -9.40
N ASP A 466 12.28 12.65 -9.10
CA ASP A 466 11.63 11.82 -8.07
C ASP A 466 12.70 11.24 -7.14
N LEU A 467 12.75 11.74 -5.90
CA LEU A 467 13.75 11.29 -4.93
C LEU A 467 13.46 9.91 -4.37
N TRP A 468 12.19 9.54 -4.20
CA TRP A 468 11.82 8.23 -3.67
C TRP A 468 12.24 7.14 -4.65
N ALA A 469 11.82 7.24 -5.91
CA ALA A 469 12.11 6.25 -6.93
C ALA A 469 13.62 6.11 -7.17
N ALA A 470 14.35 7.23 -7.23
CA ALA A 470 15.79 7.21 -7.46
C ALA A 470 16.59 6.68 -6.25
N CYS A 471 16.18 6.99 -5.01
CA CYS A 471 16.77 6.38 -3.82
C CYS A 471 16.50 4.87 -3.78
N ARG A 472 15.27 4.45 -4.05
CA ARG A 472 14.88 3.04 -4.11
C ARG A 472 15.71 2.26 -5.13
N ALA A 473 15.80 2.77 -6.37
CA ALA A 473 16.62 2.17 -7.42
C ALA A 473 18.10 2.05 -7.03
N ARG A 474 18.65 3.06 -6.33
CA ARG A 474 20.03 3.03 -5.86
C ARG A 474 20.25 2.03 -4.73
N ILE A 475 19.37 2.01 -3.73
CA ILE A 475 19.48 1.14 -2.56
C ILE A 475 19.24 -0.34 -2.93
N GLY A 476 18.36 -0.59 -3.90
CA GLY A 476 17.96 -1.92 -4.33
C GLY A 476 17.00 -2.60 -3.33
N GLU A 477 16.29 -3.62 -3.80
CA GLU A 477 15.27 -4.33 -2.99
C GLU A 477 15.87 -5.37 -2.04
N GLN A 478 17.07 -5.87 -2.33
CA GLN A 478 17.69 -6.93 -1.54
C GLN A 478 18.11 -6.46 -0.15
N LEU A 479 18.57 -5.21 -0.03
CA LEU A 479 19.02 -4.63 1.22
C LEU A 479 17.86 -4.51 2.24
N PRO A 480 16.76 -3.78 1.96
CA PRO A 480 15.64 -3.69 2.90
C PRO A 480 15.04 -5.08 3.20
N ALA A 481 14.96 -5.98 2.21
CA ALA A 481 14.45 -7.32 2.43
C ALA A 481 15.32 -8.14 3.37
N ALA A 482 16.65 -8.06 3.24
CA ALA A 482 17.58 -8.71 4.15
C ALA A 482 17.44 -8.21 5.59
N LEU A 483 17.27 -6.89 5.79
CA LEU A 483 17.04 -6.30 7.12
C LEU A 483 15.73 -6.82 7.73
N ARG A 484 14.63 -6.72 6.96
CA ARG A 484 13.27 -7.03 7.43
C ARG A 484 13.11 -8.52 7.74
N ARG A 485 13.59 -9.42 6.87
CA ARG A 485 13.55 -10.88 7.09
C ARG A 485 14.51 -11.36 8.18
N ALA A 486 15.50 -10.56 8.56
CA ALA A 486 16.36 -10.86 9.71
C ALA A 486 15.73 -10.46 11.06
N GLY A 487 14.50 -9.93 11.05
CA GLY A 487 13.76 -9.54 12.26
C GLY A 487 13.97 -8.10 12.72
N TYR A 488 14.56 -7.24 11.88
CA TYR A 488 14.74 -5.82 12.20
C TYR A 488 13.66 -4.96 11.54
N ASP A 489 13.21 -3.95 12.26
CA ASP A 489 12.46 -2.82 11.71
C ASP A 489 13.40 -1.63 11.47
N LEU A 490 13.03 -0.76 10.54
CA LEU A 490 13.87 0.33 10.07
C LEU A 490 13.11 1.64 9.92
N ASP A 491 13.80 2.74 10.17
CA ASP A 491 13.38 4.09 9.77
C ASP A 491 14.32 4.63 8.70
N LEU A 492 13.77 5.32 7.71
CA LEU A 492 14.54 6.05 6.71
C LEU A 492 14.98 7.41 7.27
N ILE A 493 16.21 7.81 6.99
CA ILE A 493 16.77 9.11 7.39
C ILE A 493 17.37 9.84 6.18
N ASP A 494 17.13 11.14 6.07
CA ASP A 494 17.75 12.04 5.09
C ASP A 494 18.59 13.12 5.78
N ASP A 495 19.36 13.87 4.98
CA ASP A 495 20.26 14.92 5.48
C ASP A 495 19.52 16.03 6.23
N GLU A 496 18.25 16.27 5.90
CA GLU A 496 17.38 17.29 6.50
C GLU A 496 16.89 16.90 7.90
N ILE A 497 16.74 15.61 8.21
CA ILE A 497 16.35 15.09 9.54
C ILE A 497 17.52 15.04 10.52
N LEU A 498 18.73 14.72 10.06
CA LEU A 498 19.88 14.44 10.94
C LEU A 498 20.21 15.53 11.98
N PRO A 499 20.11 16.84 11.67
CA PRO A 499 20.42 17.89 12.66
C PRO A 499 19.56 17.83 13.92
N GLY A 500 18.32 17.34 13.81
CA GLY A 500 17.39 17.19 14.92
C GLY A 500 17.34 15.78 15.52
N LEU A 501 18.00 14.80 14.89
CA LEU A 501 17.98 13.40 15.31
C LEU A 501 19.12 13.13 16.29
N ASP A 502 18.77 12.63 17.47
CA ASP A 502 19.75 12.14 18.45
C ASP A 502 20.62 11.04 17.84
N PRO A 503 21.96 11.17 17.81
CA PRO A 503 22.86 10.12 17.33
C PRO A 503 22.71 8.77 18.05
N ALA A 504 22.11 8.73 19.24
CA ALA A 504 21.79 7.50 19.98
C ALA A 504 20.37 6.95 19.69
N ALA A 505 19.58 7.58 18.82
CA ALA A 505 18.19 7.18 18.55
C ALA A 505 18.08 5.77 17.95
N HIS A 506 19.06 5.39 17.12
CA HIS A 506 19.15 4.09 16.48
C HIS A 506 20.51 3.45 16.78
N PRO A 507 20.55 2.24 17.38
CA PRO A 507 21.80 1.53 17.63
C PRO A 507 22.64 1.25 16.38
N VAL A 508 22.02 1.12 15.20
CA VAL A 508 22.71 0.87 13.93
C VAL A 508 22.22 1.82 12.85
N VAL A 509 23.17 2.42 12.12
CA VAL A 509 22.92 3.21 10.91
C VAL A 509 23.51 2.47 9.71
N VAL A 510 22.70 2.25 8.68
CA VAL A 510 23.11 1.62 7.42
C VAL A 510 23.28 2.70 6.36
N LEU A 511 24.49 2.75 5.77
CA LEU A 511 24.83 3.57 4.61
C LEU A 511 24.83 2.68 3.36
N PRO A 512 23.84 2.82 2.46
CA PRO A 512 23.72 1.99 1.28
C PRO A 512 24.33 2.66 0.04
N ARG A 513 25.41 2.08 -0.50
CA ARG A 513 26.03 2.47 -1.78
C ARG A 513 26.30 3.97 -1.88
N VAL A 514 26.89 4.56 -0.83
CA VAL A 514 27.16 6.00 -0.75
C VAL A 514 28.54 6.32 -1.31
N HIS A 515 28.60 7.18 -2.33
CA HIS A 515 29.85 7.69 -2.92
C HIS A 515 30.06 9.19 -2.65
N ARG A 516 28.99 9.91 -2.28
CA ARG A 516 29.04 11.32 -1.89
C ARG A 516 28.37 11.50 -0.54
N LEU A 517 29.12 12.07 0.40
CA LEU A 517 28.63 12.26 1.76
C LEU A 517 28.85 13.72 2.18
N PRO A 518 27.77 14.46 2.53
CA PRO A 518 27.92 15.81 3.07
C PRO A 518 28.75 15.81 4.36
N ALA A 519 29.56 16.86 4.56
CA ALA A 519 30.42 16.96 5.74
C ALA A 519 29.64 16.97 7.07
N ALA A 520 28.45 17.58 7.09
CA ALA A 520 27.57 17.58 8.26
C ALA A 520 27.06 16.16 8.59
N THR A 521 26.74 15.38 7.56
CA THR A 521 26.31 13.98 7.67
C THR A 521 27.46 13.10 8.17
N ALA A 522 28.67 13.25 7.63
CA ALA A 522 29.86 12.56 8.14
C ALA A 522 30.10 12.86 9.63
N ALA A 523 30.01 14.13 10.03
CA ALA A 523 30.16 14.54 11.42
C ALA A 523 29.03 13.99 12.33
N TRP A 524 27.82 13.82 11.79
CA TRP A 524 26.72 13.18 12.53
C TRP A 524 26.98 11.67 12.73
N LEU A 525 27.46 10.97 11.70
CA LEU A 525 27.84 9.55 11.78
C LEU A 525 29.01 9.31 12.76
N ASP A 526 29.97 10.23 12.83
CA ASP A 526 31.02 10.19 13.85
C ASP A 526 30.42 10.24 15.27
N ARG A 527 29.43 11.13 15.50
CA ARG A 527 28.73 11.21 16.79
C ARG A 527 27.92 9.94 17.11
N VAL A 528 27.35 9.26 16.12
CA VAL A 528 26.68 7.96 16.32
C VAL A 528 27.68 6.96 16.91
N ARG A 529 28.89 6.88 16.34
CA ARG A 529 29.95 5.98 16.81
C ARG A 529 30.48 6.38 18.18
N GLU A 530 30.64 7.68 18.44
CA GLU A 530 31.04 8.20 19.76
C GLU A 530 30.00 7.88 20.84
N ALA A 531 28.71 7.84 20.48
CA ALA A 531 27.63 7.43 21.36
C ALA A 531 27.51 5.90 21.55
N GLY A 532 28.38 5.10 20.90
CA GLY A 532 28.38 3.64 20.98
C GLY A 532 27.52 2.92 19.95
N GLY A 533 26.92 3.67 19.01
CA GLY A 533 26.21 3.09 17.87
C GLY A 533 27.17 2.55 16.80
N THR A 534 26.66 1.72 15.90
CA THR A 534 27.42 1.15 14.78
C THR A 534 26.96 1.73 13.45
N VAL A 535 27.91 2.10 12.59
CA VAL A 535 27.64 2.51 11.21
C VAL A 535 28.09 1.38 10.29
N LEU A 536 27.14 0.81 9.53
CA LEU A 536 27.40 -0.18 8.49
C LEU A 536 27.55 0.51 7.14
N SER A 537 28.72 0.38 6.53
CA SER A 537 29.02 0.91 5.19
C SER A 537 28.81 -0.20 4.16
N VAL A 538 27.59 -0.34 3.65
CA VAL A 538 27.24 -1.35 2.64
C VAL A 538 27.63 -0.80 1.27
N ASP A 539 28.67 -1.35 0.66
CA ASP A 539 29.24 -0.88 -0.63
C ASP A 539 29.49 0.65 -0.67
N SER A 540 29.83 1.24 0.48
CA SER A 540 29.84 2.70 0.70
C SER A 540 31.25 3.24 0.96
N PRO A 541 32.04 3.56 -0.09
CA PRO A 541 33.40 4.07 0.08
C PRO A 541 33.46 5.49 0.66
N ALA A 542 32.36 6.25 0.66
CA ALA A 542 32.34 7.63 1.15
C ALA A 542 32.52 7.75 2.68
N TYR A 543 32.33 6.66 3.43
CA TYR A 543 32.52 6.63 4.88
C TYR A 543 33.37 5.41 5.31
N PRO A 544 34.70 5.47 5.16
CA PRO A 544 35.60 4.35 5.44
C PRO A 544 35.72 4.01 6.94
N ALA A 545 35.19 4.87 7.83
CA ALA A 545 35.23 4.64 9.27
C ALA A 545 34.09 3.73 9.79
N GLY A 546 33.09 3.44 8.94
CA GLY A 546 32.05 2.44 9.21
C GLY A 546 32.55 1.01 8.99
N LEU A 547 31.81 0.04 9.50
CA LEU A 547 32.09 -1.39 9.28
C LEU A 547 31.71 -1.75 7.82
N PRO A 548 32.66 -2.17 6.97
CA PRO A 548 32.35 -2.51 5.59
C PRO A 548 31.55 -3.80 5.51
N VAL A 549 30.51 -3.79 4.67
CA VAL A 549 29.74 -4.98 4.30
C VAL A 549 29.60 -4.98 2.79
N GLU A 550 29.94 -6.10 2.16
CA GLU A 550 29.72 -6.30 0.73
C GLU A 550 28.40 -7.03 0.50
N MET A 551 27.59 -6.55 -0.42
CA MET A 551 26.40 -7.24 -0.88
C MET A 551 26.64 -7.83 -2.28
N PRO A 552 26.19 -9.07 -2.56
CA PRO A 552 26.22 -9.61 -3.91
C PRO A 552 25.50 -8.65 -4.87
N ALA A 553 26.03 -8.49 -6.10
CA ALA A 553 25.34 -7.71 -7.13
C ALA A 553 23.92 -8.26 -7.36
N ASP A 554 22.97 -7.38 -7.66
CA ASP A 554 21.55 -7.69 -7.88
C ASP A 554 21.38 -8.69 -9.04
N GLY A 555 21.53 -9.98 -8.74
CA GLY A 555 21.51 -11.09 -9.71
C GLY A 555 20.95 -12.38 -9.11
N TYR A 556 20.42 -12.34 -7.89
CA TYR A 556 19.66 -13.43 -7.29
C TYR A 556 18.16 -13.16 -7.50
N ALA A 557 17.49 -14.05 -8.23
CA ALA A 557 16.04 -14.05 -8.28
C ALA A 557 15.53 -14.58 -6.94
N ASP A 558 15.12 -13.66 -6.06
CA ASP A 558 14.37 -14.03 -4.87
C ASP A 558 12.90 -14.15 -5.26
N GLU A 559 12.39 -15.39 -5.25
CA GLU A 559 11.00 -15.71 -5.59
C GLU A 559 9.97 -15.10 -4.64
N HIS A 560 10.42 -14.54 -3.50
CA HIS A 560 9.58 -13.86 -2.51
C HIS A 560 9.69 -12.32 -2.57
N LEU A 561 10.51 -11.75 -3.47
CA LEU A 561 10.47 -10.32 -3.75
C LEU A 561 9.34 -10.04 -4.73
N VAL A 562 8.20 -9.59 -4.20
CA VAL A 562 7.10 -9.11 -5.03
C VAL A 562 7.10 -7.58 -4.97
N ASP A 563 7.41 -6.97 -6.10
CA ASP A 563 7.43 -5.52 -6.25
C ASP A 563 6.02 -4.95 -6.47
N HIS A 564 5.21 -4.96 -5.41
CA HIS A 564 3.85 -4.42 -5.47
C HIS A 564 3.80 -2.91 -5.71
N ALA A 565 4.84 -2.18 -5.29
CA ALA A 565 4.93 -0.72 -5.47
C ALA A 565 5.12 -0.34 -6.94
N THR A 566 5.99 -1.04 -7.68
CA THR A 566 6.16 -0.82 -9.12
C THR A 566 4.99 -1.36 -9.92
N LEU A 567 4.37 -2.48 -9.51
CA LEU A 567 3.14 -2.99 -10.14
C LEU A 567 1.99 -1.96 -10.04
N SER A 568 1.88 -1.25 -8.90
CA SER A 568 0.92 -0.16 -8.71
C SER A 568 1.14 1.01 -9.68
N MET A 569 2.40 1.40 -9.89
CA MET A 569 2.77 2.51 -10.78
C MET A 569 2.75 2.14 -12.27
N ALA A 570 3.11 0.90 -12.60
CA ALA A 570 3.09 0.38 -13.97
C ALA A 570 1.66 0.26 -14.50
N GLY A 571 0.70 -0.16 -13.66
CA GLY A 571 -0.73 -0.12 -13.97
C GLY A 571 -1.23 1.30 -14.25
N ALA A 572 -0.70 2.32 -13.56
CA ALA A 572 -1.06 3.72 -13.81
C ALA A 572 -0.40 4.33 -15.08
N ALA A 573 0.78 3.86 -15.48
CA ALA A 573 1.60 4.43 -16.55
C ALA A 573 1.26 3.93 -17.97
N THR A 574 0.43 2.89 -18.14
CA THR A 574 -0.01 2.38 -19.46
C THR A 574 -1.08 3.27 -20.10
N SER A 575 -0.77 4.56 -20.28
CA SER A 575 -1.51 5.44 -21.18
C SER A 575 -0.52 6.33 -21.93
N GLY A 576 -0.04 5.81 -23.07
CA GLY A 576 0.58 6.66 -24.11
C GLY A 576 2.09 6.54 -24.33
N ALA A 577 2.68 5.34 -24.36
CA ALA A 577 3.88 5.05 -25.16
C ALA A 577 4.12 3.53 -25.22
N ALA A 578 3.68 2.89 -26.31
CA ALA A 578 4.20 1.57 -26.66
C ALA A 578 5.64 1.76 -27.16
N GLY A 579 6.62 1.49 -26.29
CA GLY A 579 8.04 1.48 -26.60
C GLY A 579 8.73 0.38 -25.80
N ASP A 580 8.93 -0.76 -26.47
CA ASP A 580 9.76 -1.92 -26.13
C ASP A 580 10.32 -2.03 -24.70
N VAL A 581 9.54 -2.68 -23.82
CA VAL A 581 10.12 -3.48 -22.73
C VAL A 581 10.03 -4.94 -23.17
N ALA A 582 11.07 -5.40 -23.86
CA ALA A 582 11.17 -6.77 -24.32
C ALA A 582 11.16 -7.73 -23.12
N GLY A 583 10.27 -8.73 -23.19
CA GLY A 583 10.04 -9.71 -22.13
C GLY A 583 11.28 -10.51 -21.75
N ALA A 584 11.50 -10.64 -20.45
CA ALA A 584 12.35 -11.69 -19.91
C ALA A 584 11.51 -12.96 -19.77
N GLU A 585 11.72 -13.91 -20.68
CA GLU A 585 11.15 -15.25 -20.58
C GLU A 585 11.63 -15.93 -19.29
N ALA A 586 10.68 -16.48 -18.53
CA ALA A 586 10.94 -17.29 -17.35
C ALA A 586 11.69 -18.58 -17.75
N GLY A 587 13.00 -18.60 -17.52
CA GLY A 587 13.83 -19.78 -17.71
C GLY A 587 13.55 -20.84 -16.65
N ALA A 588 13.04 -21.99 -17.07
CA ALA A 588 12.85 -23.16 -16.24
C ALA A 588 14.17 -23.76 -15.76
N GLY A 589 14.36 -23.78 -14.43
CA GLY A 589 15.03 -24.81 -13.66
C GLY A 589 16.56 -24.95 -13.79
N HIS A 590 17.27 -24.85 -12.66
CA HIS A 590 18.27 -25.82 -12.21
C HIS A 590 18.23 -25.89 -10.68
N GLY A 591 17.91 -27.08 -10.15
CA GLY A 591 17.77 -27.33 -8.72
C GLY A 591 19.08 -27.13 -7.95
N GLY A 592 19.10 -26.08 -7.13
CA GLY A 592 19.97 -25.96 -5.96
C GLY A 592 19.22 -26.44 -4.72
N ARG A 593 19.92 -27.16 -3.85
CA ARG A 593 19.39 -27.84 -2.68
C ARG A 593 18.85 -26.84 -1.63
N GLY A 594 17.53 -26.82 -1.45
CA GLY A 594 16.79 -26.83 -0.17
C GLY A 594 17.06 -25.76 0.92
N ALA A 595 15.97 -25.04 1.27
CA ALA A 595 15.57 -24.68 2.64
C ALA A 595 16.07 -23.39 3.34
N ASP A 596 16.44 -22.32 2.63
CA ASP A 596 16.88 -21.06 3.27
C ASP A 596 15.92 -19.89 3.04
N GLY A 597 14.76 -19.92 3.72
CA GLY A 597 13.74 -18.87 3.63
C GLY A 597 13.96 -17.65 4.53
N GLY A 598 15.00 -17.55 5.36
CA GLY A 598 15.07 -16.50 6.40
C GLY A 598 16.43 -15.84 6.55
N GLY A 599 16.59 -14.64 6.00
CA GLY A 599 17.61 -13.67 6.45
C GLY A 599 19.04 -14.21 6.59
N ASN A 600 19.51 -15.08 5.69
CA ASN A 600 20.88 -15.62 5.69
C ASN A 600 21.76 -14.91 4.65
N SER A 601 21.73 -13.58 4.66
CA SER A 601 22.65 -12.75 3.86
C SER A 601 23.87 -12.34 4.70
N PRO A 602 25.00 -11.97 4.06
CA PRO A 602 26.15 -11.39 4.76
C PRO A 602 25.76 -10.18 5.62
N LEU A 603 24.83 -9.35 5.16
CA LEU A 603 24.29 -8.23 5.92
C LEU A 603 23.54 -8.67 7.17
N ALA A 604 22.68 -9.69 7.07
CA ALA A 604 21.93 -10.19 8.21
C ALA A 604 22.82 -10.90 9.24
N GLU A 605 23.86 -11.62 8.79
CA GLU A 605 24.89 -12.19 9.67
C GLU A 605 25.67 -11.11 10.39
N ALA A 606 26.15 -10.09 9.66
CA ALA A 606 26.86 -8.95 10.25
C ALA A 606 26.00 -8.24 11.30
N LEU A 607 24.72 -8.00 11.00
CA LEU A 607 23.78 -7.38 11.93
C LEU A 607 23.55 -8.22 13.18
N ARG A 608 23.31 -9.52 13.04
CA ARG A 608 23.14 -10.42 14.20
C ARG A 608 24.38 -10.48 15.08
N GLY A 609 25.57 -10.31 14.51
CA GLY A 609 26.83 -10.17 15.26
C GLY A 609 26.97 -8.85 16.02
N ILE A 610 26.29 -7.79 15.58
CA ILE A 610 26.32 -6.45 16.21
C ILE A 610 25.22 -6.31 17.26
N LEU A 611 23.98 -6.64 16.88
CA LEU A 611 22.79 -6.42 17.66
C LEU A 611 21.78 -7.52 17.34
N PRO A 612 21.45 -8.43 18.27
CA PRO A 612 20.38 -9.41 18.05
C PRO A 612 19.05 -8.70 17.72
N PRO A 613 18.16 -9.30 16.91
CA PRO A 613 16.88 -8.67 16.60
C PRO A 613 16.03 -8.54 17.86
N PRO A 614 15.18 -7.50 17.97
CA PRO A 614 14.38 -7.27 19.18
C PRO A 614 13.41 -8.42 19.49
N LEU A 615 12.94 -9.10 18.44
CA LEU A 615 12.16 -10.33 18.51
C LEU A 615 12.85 -11.40 17.65
N VAL A 616 13.24 -12.50 18.27
CA VAL A 616 13.87 -13.64 17.59
C VAL A 616 12.78 -14.63 17.20
N LEU A 617 12.68 -14.92 15.90
CA LEU A 617 11.78 -15.91 15.33
C LEU A 617 12.60 -17.08 14.77
N VAL A 618 12.21 -18.30 15.13
CA VAL A 618 12.82 -19.55 14.61
C VAL A 618 11.74 -20.39 13.97
N GLY A 619 11.92 -20.77 12.70
CA GLY A 619 10.96 -21.58 11.93
C GLY A 619 9.92 -20.78 11.16
N ASP A 620 10.05 -19.46 11.12
CA ASP A 620 9.16 -18.55 10.38
C ASP A 620 9.34 -18.65 8.85
N GLY A 621 10.54 -19.01 8.39
CA GLY A 621 10.84 -19.12 6.97
C GLY A 621 10.82 -17.78 6.24
N GLY A 622 11.09 -16.67 6.96
CA GLY A 622 11.19 -15.30 6.44
C GLY A 622 9.91 -14.69 5.86
N VAL A 623 8.76 -15.30 6.17
CA VAL A 623 7.43 -14.79 5.78
C VAL A 623 6.64 -14.24 6.95
N VAL A 624 7.24 -14.14 8.14
CA VAL A 624 6.60 -13.53 9.32
C VAL A 624 7.17 -12.14 9.52
N GLY A 625 6.39 -11.13 9.17
CA GLY A 625 6.75 -9.73 9.38
C GLY A 625 6.56 -9.31 10.83
N THR A 626 7.40 -8.37 11.30
CA THR A 626 7.28 -7.78 12.63
C THR A 626 7.43 -6.27 12.65
N VAL A 627 6.72 -5.63 13.59
CA VAL A 627 6.85 -4.21 13.95
C VAL A 627 6.82 -4.08 15.47
N ARG A 628 7.64 -3.18 16.03
CA ARG A 628 7.75 -2.96 17.48
C ARG A 628 7.30 -1.55 17.85
N ARG A 629 6.53 -1.45 18.94
CA ARG A 629 6.22 -0.22 19.66
C ARG A 629 6.79 -0.28 21.08
N ARG A 630 7.51 0.75 21.50
CA ARG A 630 8.08 0.89 22.85
C ARG A 630 7.05 1.50 23.79
N LEU A 631 6.70 0.79 24.85
CA LEU A 631 5.78 1.24 25.90
C LEU A 631 6.55 1.70 27.14
N ALA A 632 5.86 2.31 28.10
CA ALA A 632 6.44 2.74 29.37
C ALA A 632 6.94 1.57 30.22
N ASP A 633 6.25 0.44 30.13
CA ASP A 633 6.37 -0.75 30.98
C ASP A 633 6.76 -2.02 30.21
N GLY A 634 7.13 -1.87 28.92
CA GLY A 634 7.44 -2.99 28.06
C GLY A 634 7.49 -2.66 26.57
N ASP A 635 7.20 -3.67 25.77
CA ASP A 635 7.18 -3.60 24.31
C ASP A 635 5.93 -4.28 23.76
N LEU A 636 5.36 -3.71 22.70
CA LEU A 636 4.31 -4.30 21.89
C LEU A 636 4.91 -4.71 20.54
N TYR A 637 4.68 -5.95 20.13
CA TYR A 637 5.07 -6.45 18.83
C TYR A 637 3.83 -6.85 18.03
N LEU A 638 3.78 -6.44 16.77
CA LEU A 638 2.92 -7.05 15.77
C LEU A 638 3.68 -8.20 15.12
N LEU A 639 3.04 -9.37 15.00
CA LEU A 639 3.51 -10.51 14.21
C LEU A 639 2.47 -10.81 13.15
N VAL A 640 2.88 -10.90 11.89
CA VAL A 640 1.98 -11.24 10.78
C VAL A 640 2.62 -12.34 9.94
N ASN A 641 1.91 -13.45 9.74
CA ASN A 641 2.27 -14.39 8.70
C ASN A 641 1.78 -13.85 7.35
N THR A 642 2.67 -13.34 6.50
CA THR A 642 2.29 -12.75 5.20
C THR A 642 2.13 -13.80 4.10
N GLY A 643 2.32 -15.08 4.44
CA GLY A 643 2.28 -16.19 3.50
C GLY A 643 0.99 -17.03 3.55
N PRO A 644 0.77 -17.87 2.52
CA PRO A 644 -0.41 -18.73 2.42
C PRO A 644 -0.30 -20.04 3.23
N THR A 645 0.80 -20.27 3.93
CA THR A 645 1.07 -21.52 4.65
C THR A 645 0.97 -21.33 6.15
N HIS A 646 0.44 -22.34 6.85
CA HIS A 646 0.50 -22.40 8.31
C HIS A 646 1.96 -22.46 8.79
N ARG A 647 2.29 -21.71 9.85
CA ARG A 647 3.63 -21.66 10.43
C ARG A 647 3.59 -22.07 11.89
N THR A 648 4.51 -22.97 12.25
CA THR A 648 4.85 -23.25 13.64
C THR A 648 6.24 -22.67 13.88
N LEU A 649 6.34 -21.70 14.79
CA LEU A 649 7.58 -20.99 15.06
C LEU A 649 7.84 -20.88 16.55
N HIS A 650 9.09 -20.70 16.94
CA HIS A 650 9.45 -20.34 18.31
C HIS A 650 9.78 -18.85 18.37
N VAL A 651 9.18 -18.15 19.33
CA VAL A 651 9.38 -16.71 19.55
C VAL A 651 10.09 -16.47 20.87
N SER A 652 11.06 -15.56 20.88
CA SER A 652 11.70 -15.06 22.11
C SER A 652 12.08 -13.58 21.97
N VAL A 653 12.10 -12.85 23.07
CA VAL A 653 12.48 -11.42 23.09
C VAL A 653 13.96 -11.26 23.43
N ARG A 654 14.63 -10.30 22.80
CA ARG A 654 16.07 -10.02 23.06
C ARG A 654 16.38 -9.77 24.52
N GLU A 655 15.51 -9.03 25.19
CA GLU A 655 15.61 -8.69 26.61
C GLU A 655 14.49 -9.42 27.35
N PRO A 656 14.79 -10.51 28.09
CA PRO A 656 13.78 -11.29 28.80
C PRO A 656 12.93 -10.41 29.71
N ARG A 657 11.60 -10.55 29.60
CA ARG A 657 10.62 -9.81 30.41
C ARG A 657 9.92 -10.74 31.37
N ALA A 658 9.37 -10.20 32.46
CA ALA A 658 8.67 -10.99 33.47
C ALA A 658 7.42 -11.70 32.90
N ALA A 659 6.78 -11.12 31.89
CA ALA A 659 5.62 -11.72 31.23
C ALA A 659 5.62 -11.48 29.72
N LEU A 660 5.29 -12.53 28.98
CA LEU A 660 4.99 -12.50 27.55
C LEU A 660 3.50 -12.87 27.37
N THR A 661 2.71 -11.97 26.81
CA THR A 661 1.28 -12.17 26.58
C THR A 661 0.95 -11.98 25.11
N LEU A 662 0.43 -13.04 24.49
CA LEU A 662 -0.08 -13.04 23.13
C LEU A 662 -1.56 -12.64 23.13
N LEU A 663 -1.98 -11.79 22.20
CA LEU A 663 -3.33 -11.29 22.04
C LEU A 663 -3.78 -11.51 20.58
N ASP A 664 -4.97 -12.08 20.39
CA ASP A 664 -5.60 -12.18 19.07
C ASP A 664 -6.63 -11.02 18.89
N PRO A 665 -6.35 -10.05 18.01
CA PRO A 665 -7.28 -8.94 17.75
C PRO A 665 -8.60 -9.38 17.08
N GLY A 666 -8.68 -10.61 16.56
CA GLY A 666 -9.86 -11.16 15.91
C GLY A 666 -10.47 -12.41 16.58
N GLY A 667 -10.11 -12.71 17.83
CA GLY A 667 -10.69 -13.83 18.59
C GLY A 667 -12.15 -13.64 19.01
N VAL A 668 -12.80 -14.73 19.44
CA VAL A 668 -14.23 -14.80 19.86
C VAL A 668 -14.54 -13.80 20.98
N SER A 669 -13.56 -13.53 21.84
CA SER A 669 -13.54 -12.39 22.75
C SER A 669 -12.30 -11.56 22.45
N PRO A 670 -12.43 -10.34 21.87
CA PRO A 670 -11.29 -9.46 21.66
C PRO A 670 -10.51 -9.28 22.97
N GLY A 671 -9.22 -9.60 22.96
CA GLY A 671 -8.37 -9.59 24.16
C GLY A 671 -8.21 -10.93 24.87
N GLU A 672 -8.74 -12.05 24.33
CA GLU A 672 -8.32 -13.40 24.74
C GLU A 672 -6.79 -13.48 24.66
N SER A 673 -6.17 -13.83 25.78
CA SER A 673 -4.74 -13.72 25.96
C SER A 673 -4.11 -15.03 26.34
N LEU A 674 -3.06 -15.42 25.63
CA LEU A 674 -2.24 -16.57 26.00
C LEU A 674 -0.94 -16.08 26.64
N THR A 675 -0.63 -16.58 27.84
CA THR A 675 0.67 -16.30 28.47
C THR A 675 1.70 -17.31 27.98
N LEU A 676 2.82 -16.81 27.46
CA LEU A 676 3.96 -17.63 27.08
C LEU A 676 4.96 -17.69 28.24
N ASP A 677 5.88 -18.67 28.19
CA ASP A 677 7.01 -18.70 29.11
C ASP A 677 7.87 -17.43 28.91
N PRO A 678 8.36 -16.79 29.98
CA PRO A 678 9.25 -15.62 29.90
C PRO A 678 10.48 -15.79 29.00
N ALA A 679 10.97 -17.02 28.83
CA ALA A 679 12.10 -17.34 27.94
C ALA A 679 11.70 -17.42 26.45
N GLY A 680 10.41 -17.36 26.14
CA GLY A 680 9.86 -17.57 24.80
C GLY A 680 8.99 -18.82 24.71
N GLY A 681 8.35 -19.03 23.57
CA GLY A 681 7.47 -20.18 23.39
C GLY A 681 7.17 -20.50 21.94
N ALA A 682 6.57 -21.68 21.72
CA ALA A 682 6.03 -22.06 20.42
C ALA A 682 4.73 -21.29 20.13
N LEU A 683 4.58 -20.89 18.87
CA LEU A 683 3.43 -20.18 18.33
C LEU A 683 2.99 -20.85 17.03
N GLU A 684 1.67 -20.95 16.86
CA GLU A 684 1.05 -21.28 15.58
C GLU A 684 0.49 -20.00 14.95
N LEU A 685 0.81 -19.78 13.67
CA LEU A 685 0.26 -18.70 12.86
C LEU A 685 -0.41 -19.28 11.62
N HIS A 686 -1.71 -19.07 11.52
CA HIS A 686 -2.47 -19.39 10.33
C HIS A 686 -2.07 -18.49 9.15
N PRO A 687 -2.35 -18.89 7.90
CA PRO A 687 -2.10 -18.04 6.74
C PRO A 687 -2.73 -16.65 6.91
N TYR A 688 -1.97 -15.59 6.64
CA TYR A 688 -2.44 -14.19 6.74
C TYR A 688 -2.95 -13.78 8.14
N GLN A 689 -2.59 -14.50 9.20
CA GLN A 689 -2.97 -14.15 10.56
C GLN A 689 -2.02 -13.10 11.15
N ALA A 690 -2.60 -12.13 11.86
CA ALA A 690 -1.89 -11.14 12.65
C ALA A 690 -2.18 -11.33 14.14
N LEU A 691 -1.12 -11.34 14.97
CA LEU A 691 -1.18 -11.41 16.42
C LEU A 691 -0.37 -10.28 17.06
N LEU A 692 -0.71 -9.92 18.29
CA LEU A 692 0.03 -8.95 19.09
C LEU A 692 0.73 -9.66 20.26
N LEU A 693 1.99 -9.35 20.51
CA LEU A 693 2.75 -9.85 21.65
C LEU A 693 3.15 -8.69 22.56
N LEU A 694 2.68 -8.71 23.80
CA LEU A 694 3.09 -7.80 24.87
C LEU A 694 4.22 -8.44 25.68
N ALA A 695 5.36 -7.76 25.77
CA ALA A 695 6.50 -8.16 26.60
C ALA A 695 6.67 -7.14 27.74
N THR A 696 6.29 -7.51 28.96
CA THR A 696 6.07 -6.55 30.07
C THR A 696 6.77 -6.92 31.37
N GLY A 697 6.97 -5.91 32.22
CA GLY A 697 7.56 -6.05 33.55
C GLY A 697 9.09 -5.95 33.59
N PRO A 698 9.69 -5.99 34.80
CA PRO A 698 11.13 -5.87 34.97
C PRO A 698 11.86 -7.03 34.30
N ALA A 699 13.07 -6.78 33.79
CA ALA A 699 13.87 -7.81 33.14
C ALA A 699 14.16 -8.96 34.11
N GLY A 700 13.85 -10.19 33.71
CA GLY A 700 14.19 -11.39 34.49
C GLY A 700 15.70 -11.67 34.46
N PRO A 701 16.27 -12.42 35.42
CA PRO A 701 17.63 -12.91 35.30
C PRO A 701 17.73 -13.82 34.06
N ALA A 702 18.69 -13.54 33.18
CA ALA A 702 18.91 -14.32 31.96
C ALA A 702 19.08 -15.81 32.31
N ALA A 703 18.14 -16.65 31.88
CA ALA A 703 18.33 -18.09 31.94
C ALA A 703 19.42 -18.47 30.94
N VAL A 704 20.45 -19.17 31.42
CA VAL A 704 21.51 -19.71 30.57
C VAL A 704 20.87 -20.73 29.62
N VAL A 705 20.71 -20.35 28.35
CA VAL A 705 20.31 -21.26 27.29
C VAL A 705 21.48 -22.22 27.05
N GLY A 706 21.33 -23.47 27.50
CA GLY A 706 22.24 -24.55 27.15
C GLY A 706 22.18 -24.86 25.64
N PRO A 707 23.21 -25.49 25.07
CA PRO A 707 23.23 -25.84 23.66
C PRO A 707 22.04 -26.75 23.29
N PRO A 708 21.54 -26.68 22.04
CA PRO A 708 20.37 -27.41 21.60
C PRO A 708 20.55 -28.92 21.79
N VAL A 709 19.61 -29.56 22.47
CA VAL A 709 19.52 -31.02 22.57
C VAL A 709 19.07 -31.54 21.21
N ALA A 710 19.87 -32.43 20.62
CA ALA A 710 19.56 -33.09 19.36
C ALA A 710 18.21 -33.83 19.43
N THR A 711 17.40 -33.67 18.39
CA THR A 711 16.15 -34.39 18.17
C THR A 711 16.38 -35.91 18.07
N PRO A 712 15.53 -36.76 18.67
CA PRO A 712 15.55 -38.19 18.40
C PRO A 712 15.05 -38.45 16.97
N GLU A 713 15.74 -39.34 16.24
CA GLU A 713 15.32 -39.82 14.93
C GLU A 713 13.90 -40.43 14.96
N PRO A 714 13.06 -40.17 13.94
CA PRO A 714 11.78 -40.83 13.79
C PRO A 714 11.96 -42.29 13.36
N ALA A 715 11.27 -43.20 14.07
CA ALA A 715 11.24 -44.62 13.75
C ALA A 715 10.58 -44.88 12.36
N PRO A 716 11.07 -45.86 11.59
CA PRO A 716 10.59 -46.10 10.22
C PRO A 716 9.17 -46.68 10.22
N ILE A 717 8.28 -46.06 9.46
CA ILE A 717 6.93 -46.56 9.16
C ILE A 717 7.05 -47.58 8.01
N ALA A 718 6.67 -48.82 8.27
CA ALA A 718 6.61 -49.88 7.27
C ALA A 718 5.45 -49.63 6.29
N SER A 719 5.79 -49.59 5.00
CA SER A 719 4.86 -49.57 3.89
C SER A 719 4.42 -50.98 3.54
N ASP A 720 3.16 -51.32 3.78
CA ASP A 720 2.53 -52.50 3.15
C ASP A 720 1.30 -52.06 2.36
N VAL A 721 1.43 -52.18 1.05
CA VAL A 721 0.36 -52.07 0.06
C VAL A 721 -0.09 -53.50 -0.29
N PRO A 722 -1.39 -53.82 -0.23
CA PRO A 722 -1.91 -54.96 -0.97
C PRO A 722 -2.83 -54.53 -2.13
N GLY A 723 -2.33 -54.79 -3.34
CA GLY A 723 -2.96 -55.53 -4.43
C GLY A 723 -4.48 -55.47 -4.66
N THR A 724 -4.82 -55.03 -5.87
CA THR A 724 -6.10 -55.18 -6.57
C THR A 724 -6.44 -56.64 -6.92
N SER A 725 -7.70 -57.06 -6.79
CA SER A 725 -8.34 -58.03 -7.69
C SER A 725 -9.88 -57.96 -7.67
N ASP A 726 -10.45 -57.95 -8.87
CA ASP A 726 -11.87 -58.02 -9.25
C ASP A 726 -12.68 -59.17 -8.64
N ALA A 727 -13.99 -58.96 -8.42
CA ALA A 727 -15.07 -59.78 -9.01
C ALA A 727 -16.47 -59.24 -8.64
N SER A 728 -17.41 -59.45 -9.56
CA SER A 728 -18.76 -58.90 -9.67
C SER A 728 -19.90 -59.74 -9.05
N ALA A 729 -21.07 -59.10 -8.92
CA ALA A 729 -22.47 -59.61 -8.97
C ALA A 729 -23.30 -59.46 -7.65
N PRO A 730 -24.65 -59.51 -7.70
CA PRO A 730 -25.52 -58.34 -7.78
C PRO A 730 -26.45 -58.15 -6.56
N ALA A 731 -27.17 -57.03 -6.56
CA ALA A 731 -28.10 -56.57 -5.54
C ALA A 731 -29.32 -57.48 -5.31
N ASP A 732 -29.78 -57.53 -4.05
CA ASP A 732 -31.17 -57.83 -3.70
C ASP A 732 -31.62 -57.00 -2.48
N ALA A 733 -32.93 -56.80 -2.36
CA ALA A 733 -33.57 -55.61 -1.83
C ALA A 733 -34.03 -55.64 -0.34
N SER A 734 -34.35 -54.44 0.14
CA SER A 734 -35.39 -54.06 1.13
C SER A 734 -35.16 -54.27 2.64
N ALA A 735 -35.12 -53.16 3.39
CA ALA A 735 -36.10 -52.75 4.44
C ALA A 735 -35.49 -51.72 5.42
N PRO A 736 -36.28 -50.81 6.02
CA PRO A 736 -35.81 -49.66 6.79
C PRO A 736 -35.53 -50.04 8.26
N ALA A 737 -34.51 -49.42 8.87
CA ALA A 737 -34.27 -49.56 10.31
C ALA A 737 -33.87 -48.21 10.93
N ASP A 738 -34.57 -47.86 12.00
CA ASP A 738 -34.33 -46.72 12.90
C ASP A 738 -32.85 -46.55 13.24
N ALA A 739 -32.31 -45.36 12.98
CA ALA A 739 -30.99 -44.95 13.45
C ALA A 739 -31.14 -44.41 14.88
N ALA A 740 -30.89 -45.26 15.87
CA ALA A 740 -30.59 -44.82 17.23
C ALA A 740 -29.23 -44.09 17.22
N ALA A 741 -29.19 -42.89 17.80
CA ALA A 741 -27.99 -42.07 17.90
C ALA A 741 -26.87 -42.83 18.63
N HIS A 742 -25.76 -43.09 17.94
CA HIS A 742 -24.55 -43.62 18.53
C HIS A 742 -23.69 -42.48 19.09
N PRO A 743 -23.06 -42.65 20.27
CA PRO A 743 -22.21 -41.62 20.85
C PRO A 743 -20.98 -41.36 19.98
N HIS A 744 -20.78 -40.10 19.56
CA HIS A 744 -19.62 -39.68 18.78
C HIS A 744 -18.49 -39.16 19.70
N ASP A 745 -17.40 -39.94 19.81
CA ASP A 745 -16.18 -39.56 20.55
C ASP A 745 -15.10 -38.89 19.65
N GLY A 746 -15.34 -38.78 18.34
CA GLY A 746 -14.42 -38.20 17.34
C GLY A 746 -15.03 -37.07 16.51
N PRO A 747 -14.24 -36.42 15.63
CA PRO A 747 -14.74 -35.39 14.72
C PRO A 747 -15.89 -35.92 13.84
N LEU A 748 -17.04 -35.23 13.86
CA LEU A 748 -18.22 -35.54 13.06
C LEU A 748 -18.08 -34.87 11.70
N ARG A 749 -17.81 -35.67 10.65
CA ARG A 749 -17.79 -35.18 9.25
C ARG A 749 -19.22 -34.98 8.77
N LEU A 750 -19.55 -33.79 8.29
CA LEU A 750 -20.89 -33.42 7.84
C LEU A 750 -21.10 -33.84 6.38
N GLU A 751 -21.11 -35.15 6.10
CA GLU A 751 -21.21 -35.69 4.72
C GLU A 751 -22.59 -35.52 4.09
N GLY A 752 -23.65 -35.39 4.90
CA GLY A 752 -25.00 -35.08 4.43
C GLY A 752 -26.12 -35.81 5.18
N PRO A 753 -27.36 -35.72 4.68
CA PRO A 753 -27.75 -35.07 3.43
C PRO A 753 -27.63 -33.53 3.48
N TRP A 754 -27.17 -32.94 2.38
CA TRP A 754 -27.20 -31.49 2.15
C TRP A 754 -28.22 -31.13 1.08
N SER A 755 -28.87 -29.99 1.24
CA SER A 755 -29.70 -29.37 0.21
C SER A 755 -29.13 -28.01 -0.20
N LEU A 756 -29.15 -27.73 -1.49
CA LEU A 756 -28.80 -26.45 -2.07
C LEU A 756 -30.07 -25.71 -2.50
N THR A 757 -30.21 -24.46 -2.06
CA THR A 757 -31.25 -23.55 -2.51
C THR A 757 -30.61 -22.30 -3.12
N ARG A 758 -31.11 -21.86 -4.27
CA ARG A 758 -30.76 -20.57 -4.88
C ARG A 758 -31.96 -19.62 -4.84
N PRO A 759 -31.74 -18.31 -4.80
CA PRO A 759 -32.82 -17.34 -4.92
C PRO A 759 -33.65 -17.59 -6.20
N GLY A 760 -34.96 -17.77 -6.04
CA GLY A 760 -35.87 -18.04 -7.15
C GLY A 760 -35.89 -19.49 -7.68
N ALA A 761 -35.11 -20.41 -7.10
CA ALA A 761 -35.07 -21.83 -7.52
C ALA A 761 -35.55 -22.77 -6.40
N PRO A 762 -36.12 -23.94 -6.74
CA PRO A 762 -36.46 -24.95 -5.75
C PRO A 762 -35.21 -25.57 -5.11
N SER A 763 -35.32 -25.92 -3.83
CA SER A 763 -34.28 -26.65 -3.11
C SER A 763 -34.07 -28.05 -3.71
N HIS A 764 -32.82 -28.48 -3.85
CA HIS A 764 -32.48 -29.82 -4.33
C HIS A 764 -31.31 -30.44 -3.55
N PRO A 765 -31.21 -31.78 -3.47
CA PRO A 765 -30.08 -32.44 -2.84
C PRO A 765 -28.74 -32.08 -3.50
N VAL A 766 -27.67 -32.04 -2.71
CA VAL A 766 -26.30 -31.81 -3.18
C VAL A 766 -25.31 -32.66 -2.36
N THR A 767 -24.18 -33.03 -2.98
CA THR A 767 -23.07 -33.72 -2.32
C THR A 767 -21.91 -32.74 -2.16
N LEU A 768 -21.21 -32.81 -1.02
CA LEU A 768 -20.00 -32.01 -0.76
C LEU A 768 -18.73 -32.82 -1.06
N PRO A 769 -17.63 -32.17 -1.50
CA PRO A 769 -17.51 -30.75 -1.81
C PRO A 769 -18.32 -30.33 -3.06
N HIS A 770 -18.79 -29.08 -3.08
CA HIS A 770 -19.58 -28.51 -4.17
C HIS A 770 -19.04 -27.11 -4.53
N LEU A 771 -18.28 -27.04 -5.63
CA LEU A 771 -17.77 -25.79 -6.19
C LEU A 771 -18.30 -25.57 -7.60
N ARG A 772 -18.58 -24.31 -7.92
CA ARG A 772 -18.86 -23.82 -9.26
C ARG A 772 -17.75 -22.87 -9.68
N HIS A 773 -17.43 -22.83 -10.97
CA HIS A 773 -16.30 -22.07 -11.50
C HIS A 773 -16.71 -21.18 -12.67
N GLY A 774 -15.98 -20.07 -12.88
CA GLY A 774 -16.17 -19.18 -14.02
C GLY A 774 -17.61 -18.67 -14.13
N GLU A 775 -18.21 -18.81 -15.30
CA GLU A 775 -19.59 -18.36 -15.57
C GLU A 775 -20.65 -19.10 -14.73
N GLU A 776 -20.39 -20.34 -14.30
CA GLU A 776 -21.34 -21.07 -13.43
C GLU A 776 -21.41 -20.47 -12.01
N ALA A 777 -20.45 -19.62 -11.66
CA ALA A 777 -20.42 -18.83 -10.43
C ALA A 777 -21.00 -17.41 -10.61
N ALA A 778 -21.60 -17.08 -11.77
CA ALA A 778 -22.08 -15.75 -12.16
C ALA A 778 -23.38 -15.30 -11.48
N GLU A 779 -23.49 -15.46 -10.17
CA GLU A 779 -24.61 -14.95 -9.38
C GLU A 779 -24.07 -14.11 -8.21
N THR A 780 -24.57 -12.88 -8.05
CA THR A 780 -24.33 -12.09 -6.82
C THR A 780 -25.14 -12.63 -5.64
N ALA A 781 -26.17 -13.42 -5.93
CA ALA A 781 -27.06 -13.99 -4.95
C ALA A 781 -26.39 -15.19 -4.26
N PRO A 782 -26.51 -15.36 -2.94
CA PRO A 782 -25.80 -16.40 -2.23
C PRO A 782 -26.34 -17.80 -2.49
N LEU A 783 -25.46 -18.79 -2.40
CA LEU A 783 -25.83 -20.21 -2.35
C LEU A 783 -26.22 -20.58 -0.91
N LEU A 784 -27.40 -21.18 -0.72
CA LEU A 784 -27.86 -21.66 0.59
C LEU A 784 -27.64 -23.17 0.68
N LEU A 785 -26.62 -23.59 1.43
CA LEU A 785 -26.39 -24.99 1.77
C LEU A 785 -26.99 -25.28 3.14
N GLU A 786 -27.85 -26.29 3.24
CA GLU A 786 -28.53 -26.64 4.48
C GLU A 786 -28.36 -28.12 4.80
N THR A 787 -28.16 -28.42 6.07
CA THR A 787 -28.21 -29.78 6.60
C THR A 787 -28.89 -29.80 7.96
N VAL A 788 -29.32 -30.99 8.36
CA VAL A 788 -29.91 -31.23 9.68
C VAL A 788 -28.95 -32.11 10.46
N LEU A 789 -28.56 -31.62 11.63
CA LEU A 789 -27.71 -32.31 12.58
C LEU A 789 -28.58 -32.95 13.67
N GLU A 790 -28.31 -34.20 14.00
CA GLU A 790 -28.89 -34.90 15.15
C GLU A 790 -27.75 -35.15 16.15
N LEU A 791 -27.74 -34.44 17.28
CA LEU A 791 -26.66 -34.51 18.27
C LEU A 791 -27.14 -35.18 19.55
N ASP A 792 -26.33 -36.07 20.12
CA ASP A 792 -26.59 -36.62 21.45
C ASP A 792 -26.26 -35.60 22.56
N GLU A 793 -26.77 -35.83 23.78
CA GLU A 793 -26.55 -34.94 24.93
C GLU A 793 -25.06 -34.70 25.24
N ARG A 794 -24.22 -35.73 25.08
CA ARG A 794 -22.79 -35.66 25.40
C ARG A 794 -22.05 -34.78 24.38
N THR A 795 -22.42 -34.87 23.11
CA THR A 795 -21.86 -34.11 22.00
C THR A 795 -22.27 -32.64 22.11
N ALA A 796 -23.55 -32.36 22.34
CA ALA A 796 -24.10 -31.02 22.49
C ALA A 796 -23.55 -30.24 23.71
N GLN A 797 -23.14 -30.93 24.78
CA GLN A 797 -22.58 -30.31 25.99
C GLN A 797 -21.09 -29.92 25.87
N GLY A 798 -20.37 -30.41 24.85
CA GLY A 798 -18.94 -30.14 24.69
C GLY A 798 -18.65 -28.81 23.99
N PRO A 799 -17.41 -28.29 24.06
CA PRO A 799 -17.02 -27.17 23.21
C PRO A 799 -17.07 -27.64 21.76
N LEU A 800 -17.91 -27.03 20.92
CA LEU A 800 -18.18 -27.46 19.55
C LEU A 800 -17.64 -26.42 18.57
N VAL A 801 -16.81 -26.86 17.63
CA VAL A 801 -16.26 -26.00 16.59
C VAL A 801 -16.67 -26.55 15.23
N LEU A 802 -17.29 -25.71 14.42
CA LEU A 802 -17.47 -25.97 13.00
C LEU A 802 -16.18 -25.58 12.28
N ASP A 803 -15.55 -26.53 11.60
CA ASP A 803 -14.34 -26.36 10.81
C ASP A 803 -14.65 -26.64 9.33
N LEU A 804 -14.45 -25.66 8.46
CA LEU A 804 -14.62 -25.85 7.02
C LEU A 804 -13.39 -26.49 6.36
N GLY A 805 -12.30 -26.68 7.10
CA GLY A 805 -11.04 -27.21 6.63
C GLY A 805 -9.99 -26.12 6.35
N ASP A 806 -8.84 -26.57 5.87
CA ASP A 806 -7.76 -25.68 5.47
C ASP A 806 -7.90 -25.21 4.02
N GLY A 807 -7.33 -24.05 3.71
CA GLY A 807 -7.19 -23.60 2.34
C GLY A 807 -6.08 -24.34 1.60
N THR A 808 -6.14 -24.34 0.27
CA THR A 808 -5.09 -24.88 -0.60
C THR A 808 -4.17 -23.76 -1.06
N VAL A 809 -2.85 -23.91 -0.94
CA VAL A 809 -1.89 -22.91 -1.42
C VAL A 809 -1.99 -22.81 -2.94
N LEU A 810 -2.12 -21.58 -3.44
CA LEU A 810 -2.11 -21.29 -4.87
C LEU A 810 -0.67 -21.09 -5.34
N PRO A 811 -0.33 -21.49 -6.57
CA PRO A 811 0.98 -21.19 -7.13
C PRO A 811 1.15 -19.68 -7.29
N HIS A 812 2.40 -19.23 -7.19
CA HIS A 812 2.78 -17.87 -7.58
C HIS A 812 2.85 -17.80 -9.11
N THR A 813 1.70 -17.90 -9.77
CA THR A 813 1.56 -17.77 -11.22
C THR A 813 0.85 -16.47 -11.56
N GLY A 814 1.50 -15.60 -12.34
CA GLY A 814 0.88 -14.47 -13.02
C GLY A 814 1.50 -13.11 -12.70
N GLY A 815 1.68 -12.29 -13.75
CA GLY A 815 2.08 -10.88 -13.69
C GLY A 815 0.89 -9.92 -13.77
N GLY A 816 -0.20 -10.23 -13.06
CA GLY A 816 -1.35 -9.31 -12.93
C GLY A 816 -1.02 -8.15 -12.00
N SER A 817 -1.70 -7.02 -12.18
CA SER A 817 -1.47 -5.81 -11.39
C SER A 817 -2.02 -5.99 -9.96
N GLY A 818 -1.18 -5.82 -8.94
CA GLY A 818 -1.61 -5.68 -7.53
C GLY A 818 -1.55 -6.91 -6.62
N TYR A 819 -1.92 -6.74 -5.36
CA TYR A 819 -1.81 -7.76 -4.31
C TYR A 819 -2.93 -8.81 -4.41
N ARG A 820 -2.61 -10.09 -4.20
CA ARG A 820 -3.60 -11.15 -3.97
C ARG A 820 -3.11 -12.15 -2.92
N ALA A 821 -4.01 -12.67 -2.11
CA ALA A 821 -3.73 -13.80 -1.23
C ALA A 821 -3.51 -15.07 -2.07
N LEU A 822 -2.41 -15.77 -1.83
CA LEU A 822 -2.03 -17.00 -2.54
C LEU A 822 -2.64 -18.23 -1.84
N LEU A 823 -3.85 -18.09 -1.34
CA LEU A 823 -4.59 -19.15 -0.68
C LEU A 823 -5.94 -19.28 -1.37
N ALA A 824 -6.30 -20.51 -1.68
CA ALA A 824 -7.62 -20.91 -2.09
C ALA A 824 -8.36 -21.39 -0.82
N PRO A 825 -9.14 -20.54 -0.11
CA PRO A 825 -10.03 -20.94 0.98
C PRO A 825 -10.83 -22.27 0.77
N PRO A 826 -11.28 -22.96 1.83
CA PRO A 826 -12.21 -24.07 1.70
C PRO A 826 -13.65 -23.62 1.35
N VAL A 827 -13.96 -22.32 1.48
CA VAL A 827 -15.23 -21.70 1.08
C VAL A 827 -14.94 -20.56 0.10
N ARG A 828 -15.60 -20.53 -1.05
CA ARG A 828 -15.41 -19.50 -2.09
C ARG A 828 -16.55 -18.49 -2.02
N GLU A 829 -16.40 -17.31 -1.42
CA GLU A 829 -15.26 -16.81 -0.63
C GLU A 829 -15.57 -16.66 0.87
N ILE A 830 -16.84 -16.49 1.23
CA ILE A 830 -17.26 -16.43 2.65
C ILE A 830 -18.49 -17.32 2.91
N ALA A 831 -18.67 -17.77 4.15
CA ALA A 831 -19.90 -18.41 4.62
C ALA A 831 -20.48 -17.68 5.81
N VAL A 832 -21.73 -17.21 5.67
CA VAL A 832 -22.52 -16.77 6.81
C VAL A 832 -23.22 -17.99 7.41
N VAL A 833 -22.94 -18.28 8.68
CA VAL A 833 -23.41 -19.48 9.36
C VAL A 833 -24.65 -19.16 10.18
N SER A 834 -25.68 -20.01 10.08
CA SER A 834 -26.88 -19.90 10.90
C SER A 834 -27.27 -21.24 11.52
N VAL A 835 -27.73 -21.19 12.77
CA VAL A 835 -28.30 -22.34 13.49
C VAL A 835 -29.77 -22.05 13.77
N ASP A 836 -30.65 -22.95 13.33
CA ASP A 836 -32.11 -22.84 13.47
C ASP A 836 -32.68 -21.49 13.00
N GLY A 837 -32.08 -20.92 11.95
CA GLY A 837 -32.47 -19.66 11.35
C GLY A 837 -31.88 -18.40 12.02
N THR A 838 -31.07 -18.56 13.07
CA THR A 838 -30.35 -17.45 13.71
C THR A 838 -28.92 -17.38 13.19
N GLU A 839 -28.50 -16.22 12.68
CA GLU A 839 -27.11 -16.00 12.25
C GLU A 839 -26.17 -15.96 13.46
N VAL A 840 -25.08 -16.74 13.40
CA VAL A 840 -24.16 -16.95 14.53
C VAL A 840 -22.72 -16.54 14.24
N GLY A 841 -22.36 -16.27 12.98
CA GLY A 841 -21.05 -15.75 12.61
C GLY A 841 -20.74 -15.86 11.12
N VAL A 842 -19.62 -15.26 10.70
CA VAL A 842 -19.15 -15.27 9.31
C VAL A 842 -17.76 -15.90 9.24
N LEU A 843 -17.57 -16.83 8.30
CA LEU A 843 -16.30 -17.48 8.03
C LEU A 843 -15.72 -16.93 6.72
N TRP A 844 -14.63 -16.16 6.82
CA TRP A 844 -14.04 -15.44 5.68
C TRP A 844 -12.51 -15.40 5.66
N ARG A 845 -11.84 -15.88 6.72
CA ARG A 845 -10.37 -15.96 6.81
C ARG A 845 -9.91 -17.20 7.57
N PRO A 846 -8.65 -17.63 7.39
CA PRO A 846 -8.06 -18.69 8.19
C PRO A 846 -7.91 -18.30 9.68
N PRO A 847 -8.05 -19.27 10.61
CA PRO A 847 -8.66 -20.59 10.37
C PRO A 847 -10.16 -20.43 10.10
N TYR A 848 -10.72 -21.22 9.17
CA TYR A 848 -12.14 -21.16 8.81
C TYR A 848 -13.00 -21.93 9.82
N ARG A 849 -12.93 -21.47 11.07
CA ARG A 849 -13.52 -22.12 12.25
C ARG A 849 -14.46 -21.18 12.99
N LEU A 850 -15.61 -21.70 13.40
CA LEU A 850 -16.58 -20.99 14.21
C LEU A 850 -16.92 -21.78 15.47
N ASP A 851 -16.83 -21.14 16.62
CA ASP A 851 -17.24 -21.72 17.90
C ASP A 851 -18.78 -21.74 17.98
N LEU A 852 -19.35 -22.94 18.02
CA LEU A 852 -20.78 -23.21 18.15
C LEU A 852 -21.15 -23.76 19.53
N THR A 853 -20.28 -23.61 20.52
CA THR A 853 -20.50 -24.09 21.89
C THR A 853 -21.77 -23.50 22.48
N GLY A 854 -22.70 -24.36 22.91
CA GLY A 854 -23.99 -23.95 23.47
C GLY A 854 -25.01 -23.43 22.45
N LEU A 855 -24.66 -23.36 21.16
CA LEU A 855 -25.56 -22.94 20.09
C LEU A 855 -26.25 -24.13 19.39
N LEU A 856 -25.68 -25.33 19.50
CA LEU A 856 -26.24 -26.58 18.96
C LEU A 856 -26.77 -27.46 20.10
N PRO A 857 -28.08 -27.44 20.40
CA PRO A 857 -28.65 -28.27 21.46
C PRO A 857 -28.64 -29.77 21.10
N ALA A 858 -28.84 -30.61 22.12
CA ALA A 858 -29.09 -32.03 21.93
C ALA A 858 -30.40 -32.24 21.15
N GLY A 859 -30.40 -33.20 20.23
CA GLY A 859 -31.47 -33.46 19.28
C GLY A 859 -31.23 -32.78 17.93
N ARG A 860 -32.33 -32.40 17.27
CA ARG A 860 -32.35 -31.96 15.88
C ARG A 860 -32.12 -30.46 15.76
N SER A 861 -31.05 -30.07 15.07
CA SER A 861 -30.73 -28.66 14.75
C SER A 861 -30.52 -28.49 13.24
N ARG A 862 -30.96 -27.36 12.68
CA ARG A 862 -30.68 -27.00 11.28
C ARG A 862 -29.43 -26.13 11.22
N LEU A 863 -28.45 -26.57 10.45
CA LEU A 863 -27.27 -25.77 10.11
C LEU A 863 -27.41 -25.27 8.67
N THR A 864 -27.29 -23.95 8.49
CA THR A 864 -27.34 -23.29 7.19
C THR A 864 -26.03 -22.55 6.95
N LEU A 865 -25.40 -22.79 5.80
CA LEU A 865 -24.26 -22.05 5.27
C LEU A 865 -24.72 -21.24 4.07
N ARG A 866 -24.77 -19.91 4.25
CA ARG A 866 -25.09 -18.96 3.18
C ARG A 866 -23.78 -18.47 2.58
N ILE A 867 -23.40 -19.04 1.44
CA ILE A 867 -22.11 -18.81 0.78
C ILE A 867 -22.22 -17.65 -0.20
N HIS A 868 -21.28 -16.72 -0.11
CA HIS A 868 -21.14 -15.60 -1.04
C HIS A 868 -19.77 -15.68 -1.73
N GLY A 869 -19.77 -15.56 -3.06
CA GLY A 869 -18.57 -15.46 -3.86
C GLY A 869 -18.03 -14.03 -3.95
N THR A 870 -17.16 -13.79 -4.92
CA THR A 870 -16.84 -12.44 -5.39
C THR A 870 -17.92 -11.94 -6.35
N THR A 871 -17.90 -10.64 -6.64
CA THR A 871 -18.85 -10.05 -7.60
C THR A 871 -18.36 -10.22 -9.04
N ALA A 872 -17.19 -10.85 -9.23
CA ALA A 872 -16.50 -10.87 -10.50
C ALA A 872 -17.26 -11.60 -11.60
N ALA A 873 -17.83 -12.78 -11.31
CA ALA A 873 -18.60 -13.51 -12.30
C ALA A 873 -19.89 -12.80 -12.69
N ALA A 874 -20.51 -12.06 -11.76
CA ALA A 874 -21.64 -11.19 -12.09
C ALA A 874 -21.21 -10.01 -12.97
N ALA A 875 -20.05 -9.38 -12.72
CA ALA A 875 -19.57 -8.28 -13.55
C ALA A 875 -19.22 -8.74 -14.97
N ALA A 876 -18.72 -9.98 -15.11
CA ALA A 876 -18.42 -10.60 -16.40
C ALA A 876 -19.67 -11.05 -17.19
N ALA A 877 -20.86 -11.10 -16.55
CA ALA A 877 -22.09 -11.46 -17.25
C ALA A 877 -22.34 -10.51 -18.43
N ALA A 878 -22.76 -11.05 -19.57
CA ALA A 878 -22.85 -10.32 -20.84
C ALA A 878 -23.61 -8.99 -20.73
N GLU A 879 -24.73 -8.97 -19.99
CA GLU A 879 -25.55 -7.78 -19.79
C GLU A 879 -24.79 -6.67 -19.02
N ASN A 880 -24.04 -7.04 -17.98
CA ASN A 880 -23.26 -6.09 -17.17
C ASN A 880 -22.02 -5.60 -17.91
N ALA A 881 -21.31 -6.51 -18.60
CA ALA A 881 -20.16 -6.17 -19.41
C ALA A 881 -20.54 -5.23 -20.56
N GLU A 882 -21.68 -5.49 -21.23
CA GLU A 882 -22.19 -4.61 -22.29
C GLU A 882 -22.59 -3.24 -21.74
N ALA A 883 -23.29 -3.18 -20.60
CA ALA A 883 -23.66 -1.92 -19.95
C ALA A 883 -22.42 -1.07 -19.60
N ALA A 884 -21.38 -1.69 -19.02
CA ALA A 884 -20.12 -1.02 -18.72
C ALA A 884 -19.43 -0.51 -19.99
N ALA A 885 -19.34 -1.33 -21.04
CA ALA A 885 -18.73 -0.93 -22.31
C ALA A 885 -19.47 0.23 -22.99
N GLN A 886 -20.81 0.20 -22.98
CA GLN A 886 -21.63 1.27 -23.54
C GLN A 886 -21.45 2.60 -22.78
N MET A 887 -21.36 2.54 -21.45
CA MET A 887 -21.07 3.69 -20.59
C MET A 887 -19.70 4.31 -20.92
N VAL A 888 -18.64 3.49 -20.94
CA VAL A 888 -17.28 3.95 -21.28
C VAL A 888 -17.25 4.58 -22.67
N ALA A 889 -17.86 3.93 -23.67
CA ALA A 889 -17.92 4.46 -25.02
C ALA A 889 -18.70 5.78 -25.12
N ALA A 890 -19.78 5.94 -24.33
CA ALA A 890 -20.54 7.19 -24.28
C ALA A 890 -19.74 8.33 -23.63
N ALA A 891 -19.02 8.04 -22.54
CA ALA A 891 -18.12 8.99 -21.91
C ALA A 891 -17.01 9.42 -22.88
N HIS A 892 -16.35 8.47 -23.55
CA HIS A 892 -15.30 8.77 -24.54
C HIS A 892 -15.79 9.61 -25.71
N ARG A 893 -16.98 9.32 -26.25
CA ARG A 893 -17.57 10.12 -27.33
C ARG A 893 -17.83 11.56 -26.94
N THR A 894 -18.13 11.81 -25.66
CA THR A 894 -18.55 13.14 -25.19
C THR A 894 -17.36 13.95 -24.66
N TYR A 895 -16.47 13.32 -23.91
CA TYR A 895 -15.41 13.98 -23.15
C TYR A 895 -14.01 13.66 -23.63
N GLY A 896 -13.87 12.82 -24.67
CA GLY A 896 -12.60 12.27 -25.13
C GLY A 896 -12.14 11.08 -24.29
N GLU A 897 -11.04 10.45 -24.70
CA GLU A 897 -10.46 9.33 -23.98
C GLU A 897 -9.78 9.82 -22.69
N ARG A 898 -10.50 9.69 -21.57
CA ARG A 898 -10.02 10.13 -20.24
C ARG A 898 -9.47 9.01 -19.38
N PHE A 899 -9.83 7.76 -19.65
CA PHE A 899 -9.47 6.58 -18.87
C PHE A 899 -9.62 5.32 -19.72
N GLN A 900 -8.98 4.23 -19.31
CA GLN A 900 -9.14 2.89 -19.87
C GLN A 900 -9.37 1.91 -18.73
N MET A 901 -10.39 1.06 -18.84
CA MET A 901 -10.59 -0.06 -17.91
C MET A 901 -9.49 -1.09 -18.12
N GLN A 902 -8.95 -1.65 -17.05
CA GLN A 902 -7.79 -2.54 -17.10
C GLN A 902 -8.18 -3.99 -16.88
N GLU A 903 -7.46 -4.90 -17.55
CA GLU A 903 -7.44 -6.36 -17.31
C GLU A 903 -8.83 -7.05 -17.33
N LEU A 904 -9.82 -6.46 -18.02
CA LEU A 904 -11.19 -6.99 -18.10
C LEU A 904 -11.23 -8.41 -18.69
N GLU A 905 -10.28 -8.76 -19.54
CA GLU A 905 -10.13 -10.10 -20.11
C GLU A 905 -9.82 -11.19 -19.08
N THR A 906 -9.31 -10.82 -17.90
CA THR A 906 -8.98 -11.74 -16.80
C THR A 906 -10.07 -11.82 -15.73
N MET A 907 -11.21 -11.15 -15.92
CA MET A 907 -12.28 -11.01 -14.91
C MET A 907 -12.74 -12.33 -14.28
N LEU A 908 -12.79 -13.41 -15.08
CA LEU A 908 -13.27 -14.73 -14.64
C LEU A 908 -12.15 -15.65 -14.12
N ASP A 909 -10.89 -15.22 -14.16
CA ASP A 909 -9.76 -16.08 -13.81
C ASP A 909 -9.80 -16.49 -12.34
N GLY A 910 -9.91 -17.79 -12.10
CA GLY A 910 -9.93 -18.34 -10.74
C GLY A 910 -11.23 -18.08 -9.97
N VAL A 911 -12.25 -17.47 -10.58
CA VAL A 911 -13.53 -17.22 -9.92
C VAL A 911 -14.24 -18.54 -9.64
N ALA A 912 -14.65 -18.72 -8.38
CA ALA A 912 -15.44 -19.85 -7.96
C ALA A 912 -16.44 -19.45 -6.86
N THR A 913 -17.44 -20.29 -6.61
CA THR A 913 -18.37 -20.11 -5.48
C THR A 913 -18.83 -21.48 -4.97
N GLY A 914 -18.94 -21.61 -3.66
CA GLY A 914 -19.37 -22.85 -3.00
C GLY A 914 -18.38 -23.33 -1.94
N LEU A 915 -18.39 -24.64 -1.66
CA LEU A 915 -17.60 -25.25 -0.60
C LEU A 915 -16.66 -26.33 -1.17
N GLY A 916 -15.35 -26.11 -1.03
CA GLY A 916 -14.29 -26.98 -1.53
C GLY A 916 -13.93 -28.16 -0.63
N ALA A 917 -14.52 -28.25 0.56
CA ALA A 917 -14.30 -29.35 1.51
C ALA A 917 -15.60 -29.78 2.20
N VAL A 918 -15.56 -30.92 2.89
CA VAL A 918 -16.68 -31.37 3.75
C VAL A 918 -16.46 -30.79 5.16
N PRO A 919 -17.40 -30.02 5.72
CA PRO A 919 -17.25 -29.46 7.05
C PRO A 919 -17.11 -30.56 8.11
N VAL A 920 -16.42 -30.22 9.19
CA VAL A 920 -16.23 -31.09 10.35
C VAL A 920 -16.71 -30.36 11.59
N LEU A 921 -17.55 -31.02 12.38
CA LEU A 921 -17.90 -30.59 13.72
C LEU A 921 -17.03 -31.36 14.71
N HIS A 922 -16.14 -30.68 15.43
CA HIS A 922 -15.25 -31.33 16.37
C HIS A 922 -15.15 -30.58 17.69
N ARG A 923 -14.59 -31.23 18.72
CA ARG A 923 -14.37 -30.57 20.00
C ARG A 923 -13.18 -29.62 19.94
N ARG A 924 -13.29 -28.44 20.58
CA ARG A 924 -12.14 -27.55 20.82
C ARG A 924 -11.12 -28.33 21.67
N ARG A 925 -9.88 -28.44 21.19
CA ARG A 925 -8.79 -29.12 21.89
C ARG A 925 -8.13 -28.20 22.90
#